data_AF-A0A6A5DCP8-F1
#
_entry.id   AF-A0A6A5DCP8-F1
#
_cell.length_a   1.000
_cell.length_b   1.000
_cell.length_c   1.000
_cell.angle_alpha   90.00
_cell.angle_beta   90.00
_cell.angle_gamma   90.00
#
_symmetry.space_group_name_H-M   'P 1'
#
loop_
_entity.id
_entity.type
_entity.pdbx_description
1 polymer ?
#
loop_
_entity_poly.entity_id
_entity_poly.type
_entity_poly.pdbx_seq_one_letter_code
_entity_poly.pdbx_strand_id
1 'polypeptide(L)'
;MKSTRSSKQHKLLGDFMNVLIDALLRLSWIMILLPKFFHSQAHAKVTIDDDTGYFVDPQGFIKLFHGINCVHKVAPFYFPKLLDPHSFRVLRDWGINVIRLEFNWIALKPQENEISREYLDIIETIIDNAGLYGVYIIIDLHQDGLSKRLGAIDAVPNWFMDKIKRPPYLFQYPWPLTKDPSKSQWFLTYATYESAHVFESIYKNVSGIWNYFAEYWMITTSRFGKKDNVLGYNLINEPPPGNFYLNPFLLLPNNAGHSLLSFYDYLVNVIRQTDKNTLIFYESVTYGIYFPFVNGIPGTGIQRVPGLLQDETARKKSVLSYHYYCWLLESTPSTENMPSWKRYLCDKLLLNYAFNNARSIVKYTGGGRFLTEFGLCLPDGNPDSINTVECNAVMSAADRNFESWTYWDGNELFPNLIVDNISLRSFSRTYPQSTAGQPVKLRFDVDSGVFYYAFVPTQKYCTNVDAALLVAEIFVPMSIHYPYGVRTRFVPEQLYYKMYENNTNLMFVYAPCTLINTNIELMEITIIPNQTQYKHSDNNYSHLPTYSKSVSILSTRSSKQHKLLGDFMNVLIDALLRLSWIMILLPKFFHSQAHAKVTIDDDTGYFVDPQGFIKLFHGINCVHKVAPFYFPKLLDPHSFRVLRDWGINVIRLEFNWIALKPQENEISREYLDIIETIIDNAGLYGVYIIIDLHQDGLSKRLGAIDAVPNWFMDKIKRPPYLFQYPWPLTKDPSKSQWFLTYATYESAHVFESIYKNVSGIWNYFAEYWMITTSRFGKKDNVLGYNLINEPPPGNFYLNPFLLLPSKFQVCNILVVLFLNIFIILLYSLFHVF
;
A
#
# COMPACT_ATOMS: atom_id res chain seq x y z
N MET A 1 -43.19 83.63 -40.89
CA MET A 1 -42.52 82.70 -41.83
C MET A 1 -41.36 82.01 -41.12
N LYS A 2 -41.28 80.69 -41.27
CA LYS A 2 -40.15 79.74 -41.08
C LYS A 2 -38.99 80.07 -40.10
N SER A 3 -38.70 79.01 -39.34
CA SER A 3 -37.37 78.49 -38.98
C SER A 3 -36.59 79.20 -37.88
N THR A 4 -36.47 78.54 -36.72
CA THR A 4 -35.18 78.18 -36.06
C THR A 4 -35.44 77.71 -34.62
N ARG A 5 -35.80 76.45 -34.40
CA ARG A 5 -35.66 75.77 -33.09
C ARG A 5 -35.87 74.26 -33.25
N SER A 6 -34.83 73.56 -33.67
CA SER A 6 -34.82 72.08 -33.67
C SER A 6 -33.42 71.50 -33.54
N SER A 7 -32.34 72.24 -33.80
CA SER A 7 -30.99 71.62 -33.83
C SER A 7 -30.29 71.44 -32.48
N LYS A 8 -30.78 72.00 -31.36
CA LYS A 8 -30.12 71.84 -30.04
C LYS A 8 -30.68 70.73 -29.16
N GLN A 9 -31.95 70.34 -29.32
CA GLN A 9 -32.52 69.22 -28.56
C GLN A 9 -32.17 67.86 -29.18
N HIS A 10 -32.02 67.78 -30.51
CA HIS A 10 -31.57 66.54 -31.17
C HIS A 10 -30.08 66.25 -30.96
N LYS A 11 -29.24 67.27 -30.73
CA LYS A 11 -27.81 67.05 -30.47
C LYS A 11 -27.54 66.55 -29.05
N LEU A 12 -28.27 67.06 -28.04
CA LEU A 12 -28.17 66.54 -26.67
C LEU A 12 -28.73 65.12 -26.54
N LEU A 13 -29.83 64.79 -27.22
CA LEU A 13 -30.36 63.42 -27.23
C LEU A 13 -29.43 62.47 -27.99
N GLY A 14 -28.83 62.93 -29.09
CA GLY A 14 -27.86 62.16 -29.89
C GLY A 14 -26.56 61.89 -29.13
N ASP A 15 -26.03 62.89 -28.43
CA ASP A 15 -24.81 62.73 -27.63
C ASP A 15 -25.06 61.88 -26.37
N PHE A 16 -26.23 62.00 -25.72
CA PHE A 16 -26.61 61.15 -24.60
C PHE A 16 -26.90 59.71 -25.03
N MET A 17 -27.55 59.51 -26.19
CA MET A 17 -27.75 58.17 -26.78
C MET A 17 -26.43 57.57 -27.25
N ASN A 18 -25.49 58.34 -27.80
CA ASN A 18 -24.18 57.83 -28.20
C ASN A 18 -23.30 57.47 -27.00
N VAL A 19 -23.36 58.22 -25.89
CA VAL A 19 -22.68 57.84 -24.64
C VAL A 19 -23.34 56.62 -24.00
N LEU A 20 -24.67 56.51 -24.06
CA LEU A 20 -25.39 55.34 -23.56
C LEU A 20 -25.13 54.10 -24.44
N ILE A 21 -25.04 54.27 -25.76
CA ILE A 21 -24.72 53.21 -26.73
C ILE A 21 -23.25 52.82 -26.63
N ASP A 22 -22.31 53.75 -26.44
CA ASP A 22 -20.89 53.41 -26.22
C ASP A 22 -20.67 52.80 -24.84
N ALA A 23 -21.43 53.20 -23.81
CA ALA A 23 -21.43 52.55 -22.50
C ALA A 23 -22.08 51.15 -22.55
N LEU A 24 -23.18 50.97 -23.29
CA LEU A 24 -23.84 49.67 -23.51
C LEU A 24 -23.03 48.77 -24.45
N LEU A 25 -22.28 49.32 -25.40
CA LEU A 25 -21.33 48.59 -26.24
C LEU A 25 -20.06 48.24 -25.46
N ARG A 26 -19.53 49.12 -24.60
CA ARG A 26 -18.42 48.76 -23.69
C ARG A 26 -18.87 47.76 -22.63
N LEU A 27 -20.08 47.88 -22.09
CA LEU A 27 -20.68 46.87 -21.20
C LEU A 27 -20.99 45.58 -21.94
N SER A 28 -21.39 45.62 -23.21
CA SER A 28 -21.59 44.39 -24.00
C SER A 28 -20.27 43.77 -24.43
N TRP A 29 -19.22 44.54 -24.68
CA TRP A 29 -17.86 44.03 -24.90
C TRP A 29 -17.24 43.48 -23.62
N ILE A 30 -17.47 44.11 -22.46
CA ILE A 30 -17.10 43.57 -21.14
C ILE A 30 -17.92 42.30 -20.85
N MET A 31 -19.23 42.26 -21.16
CA MET A 31 -20.10 41.08 -20.99
C MET A 31 -19.92 40.01 -22.09
N ILE A 32 -19.24 40.30 -23.19
CA ILE A 32 -18.86 39.32 -24.23
C ILE A 32 -17.43 38.80 -23.97
N LEU A 33 -16.60 39.54 -23.22
CA LEU A 33 -15.28 39.12 -22.76
C LEU A 33 -15.28 38.47 -21.35
N LEU A 34 -16.35 38.57 -20.56
CA LEU A 34 -16.41 38.04 -19.18
C LEU A 34 -17.36 36.86 -18.88
N PRO A 35 -17.94 36.14 -19.85
CA PRO A 35 -18.41 34.78 -19.56
C PRO A 35 -18.15 33.77 -20.68
N LYS A 36 -17.05 33.89 -21.44
CA LYS A 36 -16.51 32.76 -22.22
C LYS A 36 -15.39 31.99 -21.53
N PHE A 37 -14.99 32.41 -20.31
CA PHE A 37 -14.05 31.67 -19.45
C PHE A 37 -14.66 31.06 -18.19
N PHE A 38 -15.96 31.20 -17.97
CA PHE A 38 -16.68 30.48 -16.92
C PHE A 38 -17.89 29.79 -17.52
N HIS A 39 -17.64 28.83 -18.43
CA HIS A 39 -18.57 27.72 -18.50
C HIS A 39 -18.48 27.01 -17.15
N SER A 40 -19.61 26.98 -16.44
CA SER A 40 -19.87 26.16 -15.27
C SER A 40 -19.50 24.69 -15.56
N GLN A 41 -18.21 24.35 -15.48
CA GLN A 41 -17.81 23.06 -14.95
C GLN A 41 -18.30 23.10 -13.50
N ALA A 42 -19.16 22.14 -13.14
CA ALA A 42 -19.44 21.92 -11.73
C ALA A 42 -18.09 21.89 -11.00
N HIS A 43 -17.93 22.77 -10.01
CA HIS A 43 -16.80 22.84 -9.10
C HIS A 43 -16.60 21.46 -8.45
N ALA A 44 -15.78 20.63 -9.07
CA ALA A 44 -15.57 19.25 -8.64
C ALA A 44 -14.30 19.20 -7.80
N LYS A 45 -14.32 18.36 -6.77
CA LYS A 45 -13.19 18.16 -5.86
C LYS A 45 -12.15 17.25 -6.52
N VAL A 46 -10.92 17.30 -6.02
CA VAL A 46 -9.90 16.27 -6.29
C VAL A 46 -10.44 14.93 -5.82
N THR A 47 -10.24 13.89 -6.64
CA THR A 47 -10.64 12.50 -6.37
C THR A 47 -9.42 11.59 -6.44
N ILE A 48 -9.61 10.30 -6.13
CA ILE A 48 -8.58 9.28 -6.32
C ILE A 48 -8.94 8.40 -7.52
N ASP A 49 -7.94 8.16 -8.37
CA ASP A 49 -8.00 7.13 -9.40
C ASP A 49 -7.93 5.74 -8.76
N ASP A 50 -8.97 4.93 -8.93
CA ASP A 50 -9.14 3.66 -8.20
C ASP A 50 -8.13 2.58 -8.62
N ASP A 51 -7.58 2.68 -9.83
CA ASP A 51 -6.62 1.71 -10.36
C ASP A 51 -5.18 2.02 -9.91
N THR A 52 -4.84 3.31 -9.83
CA THR A 52 -3.45 3.75 -9.57
C THR A 52 -3.24 4.32 -8.17
N GLY A 53 -4.30 4.81 -7.51
CA GLY A 53 -4.25 5.49 -6.22
C GLY A 53 -3.74 6.93 -6.30
N TYR A 54 -3.66 7.52 -7.51
CA TYR A 54 -3.23 8.90 -7.69
C TYR A 54 -4.36 9.91 -7.45
N PHE A 55 -3.99 11.11 -7.00
CA PHE A 55 -4.91 12.24 -6.90
C PHE A 55 -5.20 12.79 -8.30
N VAL A 56 -6.47 12.97 -8.62
CA VAL A 56 -6.93 13.42 -9.94
C VAL A 56 -7.89 14.59 -9.78
N ASP A 57 -7.58 15.69 -10.45
CA ASP A 57 -8.47 16.86 -10.50
C ASP A 57 -9.66 16.64 -11.45
N PRO A 58 -10.67 17.51 -11.45
CA PRO A 58 -11.84 17.37 -12.31
C PRO A 58 -11.56 17.35 -13.81
N GLN A 59 -10.41 17.88 -14.22
CA GLN A 59 -9.97 17.92 -15.61
C GLN A 59 -9.22 16.64 -16.00
N GLY A 60 -8.96 15.73 -15.05
CA GLY A 60 -8.27 14.47 -15.27
C GLY A 60 -6.76 14.56 -15.12
N PHE A 61 -6.22 15.67 -14.61
CA PHE A 61 -4.78 15.78 -14.34
C PHE A 61 -4.46 15.07 -13.03
N ILE A 62 -3.38 14.30 -13.06
CA ILE A 62 -2.77 13.75 -11.86
C ILE A 62 -2.06 14.88 -11.10
N LYS A 63 -2.40 15.01 -9.81
CA LYS A 63 -1.85 16.02 -8.90
C LYS A 63 -0.82 15.40 -7.98
N LEU A 64 0.29 16.10 -7.77
CA LEU A 64 1.28 15.79 -6.74
C LEU A 64 1.34 16.94 -5.76
N PHE A 65 1.30 16.63 -4.47
CA PHE A 65 1.24 17.65 -3.42
C PHE A 65 2.49 17.62 -2.55
N HIS A 66 3.15 18.78 -2.45
CA HIS A 66 4.31 19.01 -1.59
C HIS A 66 3.93 20.11 -0.60
N GLY A 67 4.13 19.85 0.69
CA GLY A 67 3.50 20.65 1.73
C GLY A 67 4.22 20.70 3.07
N ILE A 68 3.57 21.37 4.00
CA ILE A 68 4.06 21.58 5.37
C ILE A 68 2.92 21.40 6.38
N ASN A 69 3.24 20.89 7.57
CA ASN A 69 2.34 20.85 8.71
C ASN A 69 2.26 22.21 9.42
N CYS A 70 1.05 22.67 9.69
CA CYS A 70 0.75 23.94 10.36
C CYS A 70 -0.10 23.67 11.60
N VAL A 71 0.56 23.47 12.74
CA VAL A 71 -0.07 22.94 13.97
C VAL A 71 0.29 23.79 15.19
N HIS A 72 -0.60 24.69 15.58
CA HIS A 72 -0.42 25.58 16.73
C HIS A 72 -1.22 25.07 17.95
N LYS A 73 -0.62 24.18 18.75
CA LYS A 73 -1.29 23.43 19.85
C LYS A 73 -1.69 24.28 21.08
N VAL A 74 -1.55 25.61 21.03
CA VAL A 74 -1.86 26.53 22.12
C VAL A 74 -2.66 27.72 21.61
N ALA A 75 -3.40 28.39 22.50
CA ALA A 75 -4.18 29.56 22.12
C ALA A 75 -3.28 30.63 21.44
N PRO A 76 -3.70 31.19 20.28
CA PRO A 76 -5.07 31.20 19.75
C PRO A 76 -5.44 30.01 18.82
N PHE A 77 -4.62 28.96 18.74
CA PHE A 77 -4.85 27.74 17.94
C PHE A 77 -4.81 27.93 16.41
N TYR A 78 -4.11 28.97 15.98
CA TYR A 78 -3.74 29.25 14.60
C TYR A 78 -2.56 30.22 14.60
N PHE A 79 -1.84 30.33 13.49
CA PHE A 79 -0.81 31.36 13.33
C PHE A 79 -1.44 32.65 12.78
N PRO A 80 -1.38 33.80 13.49
CA PRO A 80 -1.94 35.06 13.01
C PRO A 80 -1.41 35.50 11.64
N LYS A 81 -0.18 35.10 11.29
CA LYS A 81 0.45 35.40 10.01
C LYS A 81 -0.30 34.80 8.82
N LEU A 82 -1.12 33.76 9.01
CA LEU A 82 -1.96 33.17 7.96
C LEU A 82 -3.19 34.01 7.61
N LEU A 83 -3.55 35.01 8.42
CA LEU A 83 -4.60 35.96 8.05
C LEU A 83 -4.13 36.96 6.97
N ASP A 84 -2.83 37.10 6.77
CA ASP A 84 -2.22 37.87 5.70
C ASP A 84 -2.12 37.01 4.42
N PRO A 85 -2.84 37.33 3.34
CA PRO A 85 -2.76 36.57 2.09
C PRO A 85 -1.34 36.49 1.52
N HIS A 86 -0.45 37.45 1.84
CA HIS A 86 0.93 37.43 1.36
C HIS A 86 1.71 36.20 1.86
N SER A 87 1.35 35.65 3.02
CA SER A 87 1.99 34.44 3.56
C SER A 87 1.87 33.24 2.62
N PHE A 88 0.72 33.07 1.97
CA PHE A 88 0.51 31.98 1.00
C PHE A 88 1.22 32.23 -0.33
N ARG A 89 1.47 33.48 -0.70
CA ARG A 89 2.34 33.81 -1.82
C ARG A 89 3.75 33.27 -1.57
N VAL A 90 4.29 33.51 -0.38
CA VAL A 90 5.63 33.04 0.02
C VAL A 90 5.70 31.51 -0.03
N LEU A 91 4.72 30.82 0.55
CA LEU A 91 4.66 29.35 0.52
C LEU A 91 4.58 28.81 -0.91
N ARG A 92 3.72 29.40 -1.76
CA ARG A 92 3.64 29.05 -3.18
C ARG A 92 4.98 29.28 -3.88
N ASP A 93 5.69 30.36 -3.58
CA ASP A 93 7.00 30.67 -4.17
C ASP A 93 8.08 29.68 -3.73
N TRP A 94 7.88 28.98 -2.60
CA TRP A 94 8.71 27.85 -2.17
C TRP A 94 8.28 26.52 -2.81
N GLY A 95 7.18 26.50 -3.55
CA GLY A 95 6.65 25.30 -4.19
C GLY A 95 5.69 24.52 -3.31
N ILE A 96 5.24 25.11 -2.19
CA ILE A 96 4.22 24.51 -1.33
C ILE A 96 2.85 24.69 -2.00
N ASN A 97 2.15 23.58 -2.24
CA ASN A 97 0.78 23.59 -2.78
C ASN A 97 -0.24 22.91 -1.86
N VAL A 98 0.16 22.46 -0.67
CA VAL A 98 -0.75 21.94 0.35
C VAL A 98 -0.24 22.24 1.76
N ILE A 99 -1.17 22.46 2.69
CA ILE A 99 -0.89 22.59 4.12
C ILE A 99 -1.78 21.60 4.88
N ARG A 100 -1.18 20.83 5.78
CA ARG A 100 -1.92 20.08 6.81
C ARG A 100 -2.14 21.01 8.00
N LEU A 101 -3.35 21.52 8.12
CA LEU A 101 -3.74 22.58 9.05
C LEU A 101 -4.46 21.96 10.26
N GLU A 102 -3.93 22.19 11.46
CA GLU A 102 -4.64 21.85 12.69
C GLU A 102 -5.98 22.58 12.75
N PHE A 103 -7.03 21.83 13.02
CA PHE A 103 -8.33 22.37 13.40
C PHE A 103 -8.64 21.92 14.82
N ASN A 104 -8.58 22.87 15.74
CA ASN A 104 -8.52 22.58 17.16
C ASN A 104 -9.92 22.49 17.77
N TRP A 105 -10.23 21.38 18.45
CA TRP A 105 -11.55 21.14 19.03
C TRP A 105 -11.85 22.09 20.21
N ILE A 106 -10.84 22.49 20.98
CA ILE A 106 -11.01 23.45 22.09
C ILE A 106 -11.41 24.82 21.55
N ALA A 107 -10.76 25.28 20.48
CA ALA A 107 -11.09 26.53 19.83
C ALA A 107 -12.48 26.49 19.16
N LEU A 108 -12.84 25.36 18.55
CA LEU A 108 -14.14 25.16 17.91
C LEU A 108 -15.29 25.14 18.93
N LYS A 109 -15.10 24.41 20.03
CA LYS A 109 -16.16 24.09 20.99
C LYS A 109 -15.66 24.19 22.43
N PRO A 110 -15.36 25.42 22.92
CA PRO A 110 -14.76 25.63 24.23
C PRO A 110 -15.65 25.14 25.38
N GLN A 111 -16.98 25.17 25.19
CA GLN A 111 -17.98 24.62 26.10
C GLN A 111 -18.90 23.65 25.36
N GLU A 112 -19.49 22.68 26.08
CA GLU A 112 -20.30 21.61 25.47
C GLU A 112 -21.51 22.13 24.67
N ASN A 113 -22.04 23.32 24.95
CA ASN A 113 -23.19 23.84 24.21
C ASN A 113 -22.85 25.10 23.39
N GLU A 114 -21.56 25.37 23.16
CA GLU A 114 -21.10 26.60 22.52
C GLU A 114 -20.18 26.30 21.34
N ILE A 115 -20.58 26.76 20.14
CA ILE A 115 -19.73 26.71 18.93
C ILE A 115 -19.11 28.09 18.72
N SER A 116 -17.78 28.16 18.66
CA SER A 116 -17.04 29.39 18.37
C SER A 116 -17.17 29.77 16.90
N ARG A 117 -18.06 30.72 16.61
CA ARG A 117 -18.20 31.29 15.25
C ARG A 117 -16.97 32.06 14.83
N GLU A 118 -16.35 32.80 15.77
CA GLU A 118 -15.13 33.56 15.51
C GLU A 118 -14.00 32.66 15.03
N TYR A 119 -13.77 31.51 15.70
CA TYR A 119 -12.75 30.56 15.26
C TYR A 119 -13.05 30.00 13.87
N LEU A 120 -14.30 29.64 13.60
CA LEU A 120 -14.72 29.18 12.27
C LEU A 120 -14.47 30.23 11.17
N ASP A 121 -14.74 31.51 11.45
CA ASP A 121 -14.54 32.61 10.51
C ASP A 121 -13.04 32.88 10.25
N ILE A 122 -12.21 32.75 11.29
CA ILE A 122 -10.74 32.85 11.19
C ILE A 122 -10.20 31.73 10.30
N ILE A 123 -10.57 30.48 10.58
CA ILE A 123 -10.12 29.32 9.80
C ILE A 123 -10.65 29.38 8.36
N GLU A 124 -11.90 29.83 8.15
CA GLU A 124 -12.41 30.08 6.79
C GLU A 124 -11.56 31.10 6.04
N THR A 125 -11.18 32.21 6.70
CA THR A 125 -10.32 33.24 6.10
C THR A 125 -8.95 32.67 5.72
N ILE A 126 -8.36 31.83 6.57
CA ILE A 126 -7.10 31.13 6.28
C ILE A 126 -7.25 30.21 5.06
N ILE A 127 -8.32 29.42 5.00
CA ILE A 127 -8.62 28.53 3.86
C ILE A 127 -8.81 29.36 2.58
N ASP A 128 -9.56 30.45 2.63
CA ASP A 128 -9.81 31.31 1.46
C ASP A 128 -8.51 31.97 0.97
N ASN A 129 -7.69 32.48 1.89
CA ASN A 129 -6.38 33.04 1.58
C ASN A 129 -5.45 32.00 0.93
N ALA A 130 -5.46 30.75 1.40
CA ALA A 130 -4.71 29.66 0.78
C ALA A 130 -5.18 29.39 -0.66
N GLY A 131 -6.51 29.37 -0.86
CA GLY A 131 -7.13 29.14 -2.17
C GLY A 131 -6.76 30.19 -3.22
N LEU A 132 -6.61 31.47 -2.82
CA LEU A 132 -6.17 32.56 -3.72
C LEU A 132 -4.81 32.29 -4.38
N TYR A 133 -3.96 31.46 -3.76
CA TYR A 133 -2.62 31.14 -4.23
C TYR A 133 -2.46 29.68 -4.67
N GLY A 134 -3.57 28.95 -4.82
CA GLY A 134 -3.56 27.55 -5.27
C GLY A 134 -3.04 26.57 -4.21
N VAL A 135 -3.07 26.96 -2.93
CA VAL A 135 -2.66 26.11 -1.80
C VAL A 135 -3.88 25.38 -1.25
N TYR A 136 -3.79 24.05 -1.24
CA TYR A 136 -4.81 23.17 -0.69
C TYR A 136 -4.67 23.02 0.83
N ILE A 137 -5.78 22.71 1.50
CA ILE A 137 -5.82 22.49 2.95
C ILE A 137 -6.28 21.07 3.25
N ILE A 138 -5.50 20.34 4.04
CA ILE A 138 -5.94 19.14 4.75
C ILE A 138 -6.30 19.60 6.16
N ILE A 139 -7.57 19.46 6.54
CA ILE A 139 -8.05 19.82 7.89
C ILE A 139 -7.76 18.64 8.82
N ASP A 140 -6.97 18.87 9.86
CA ASP A 140 -6.45 17.84 10.74
C ASP A 140 -7.02 17.94 12.16
N LEU A 141 -7.66 16.87 12.63
CA LEU A 141 -7.95 16.70 14.07
C LEU A 141 -6.67 16.23 14.76
N HIS A 142 -5.81 17.20 15.08
CA HIS A 142 -4.51 16.95 15.66
C HIS A 142 -4.61 16.64 17.16
N GLN A 143 -3.81 15.68 17.64
CA GLN A 143 -3.69 15.35 19.06
C GLN A 143 -2.37 14.67 19.37
N ASP A 144 -1.85 14.94 20.57
CA ASP A 144 -0.65 14.33 21.13
C ASP A 144 -0.94 14.01 22.60
N GLY A 145 -1.15 12.74 22.92
CA GLY A 145 -1.57 12.32 24.26
C GLY A 145 -2.95 12.84 24.69
N LEU A 146 -3.72 13.40 23.74
CA LEU A 146 -5.12 13.85 23.81
C LEU A 146 -5.46 15.00 24.80
N SER A 147 -4.97 14.97 26.04
CA SER A 147 -5.38 15.92 27.09
C SER A 147 -4.36 16.05 28.22
N LYS A 148 -4.35 17.21 28.91
CA LYS A 148 -3.66 17.43 30.19
C LYS A 148 -4.07 16.44 31.26
N ARG A 149 -5.29 15.90 31.22
CA ARG A 149 -5.70 14.80 32.12
C ARG A 149 -4.81 13.57 31.99
N LEU A 150 -4.17 13.39 30.84
CA LEU A 150 -3.25 12.30 30.52
C LEU A 150 -1.79 12.77 30.47
N GLY A 151 -1.49 13.94 31.05
CA GLY A 151 -0.14 14.51 31.12
C GLY A 151 0.38 15.13 29.82
N ALA A 152 -0.50 15.38 28.85
CA ALA A 152 -0.13 15.95 27.55
C ALA A 152 -0.71 17.38 27.36
N ILE A 153 -0.56 17.96 26.16
CA ILE A 153 -1.23 19.23 25.83
C ILE A 153 -2.71 18.94 25.53
N ASP A 154 -3.62 19.86 25.85
CA ASP A 154 -5.04 19.67 25.55
C ASP A 154 -5.28 19.77 24.04
N ALA A 155 -5.73 18.67 23.43
CA ALA A 155 -6.23 18.64 22.04
C ALA A 155 -7.76 18.62 21.99
N VAL A 156 -8.39 18.11 23.05
CA VAL A 156 -9.85 18.05 23.21
C VAL A 156 -10.31 18.85 24.44
N PRO A 157 -11.55 19.38 24.45
CA PRO A 157 -12.07 20.11 25.61
C PRO A 157 -12.20 19.24 26.87
N ASN A 158 -12.03 19.85 28.05
CA ASN A 158 -12.21 19.17 29.33
C ASN A 158 -13.61 18.55 29.48
N TRP A 159 -14.66 19.25 29.01
CA TRP A 159 -16.03 18.75 29.07
C TRP A 159 -16.22 17.44 28.29
N PHE A 160 -15.43 17.21 27.24
CA PHE A 160 -15.44 15.96 26.49
C PHE A 160 -14.76 14.84 27.31
N MET A 161 -13.61 15.14 27.91
CA MET A 161 -12.91 14.19 28.79
C MET A 161 -13.77 13.76 29.99
N ASP A 162 -14.62 14.65 30.51
CA ASP A 162 -15.54 14.35 31.62
C ASP A 162 -16.60 13.29 31.27
N LYS A 163 -16.88 13.06 29.98
CA LYS A 163 -17.78 11.99 29.52
C LYS A 163 -17.14 10.60 29.62
N ILE A 164 -15.81 10.55 29.73
CA ILE A 164 -15.05 9.32 29.78
C ILE A 164 -14.74 8.96 31.23
N LYS A 165 -15.46 7.95 31.74
CA LYS A 165 -15.29 7.45 33.10
C LYS A 165 -13.84 7.09 33.38
N ARG A 166 -13.27 7.64 34.46
CA ARG A 166 -11.90 7.34 34.90
C ARG A 166 -11.76 5.87 35.31
N PRO A 167 -10.58 5.25 35.12
CA PRO A 167 -10.28 3.97 35.73
C PRO A 167 -10.20 4.09 37.27
N PRO A 168 -10.12 2.96 38.01
CA PRO A 168 -9.86 2.97 39.44
C PRO A 168 -8.64 3.84 39.78
N TYR A 169 -8.67 4.52 40.93
CA TYR A 169 -7.66 5.54 41.30
C TYR A 169 -6.21 5.07 41.14
N LEU A 170 -5.91 3.81 41.48
CA LEU A 170 -4.57 3.22 41.35
C LEU A 170 -4.04 3.17 39.91
N PHE A 171 -4.92 3.12 38.91
CA PHE A 171 -4.59 3.05 37.49
C PHE A 171 -4.82 4.35 36.73
N GLN A 172 -5.13 5.43 37.46
CA GLN A 172 -5.19 6.76 36.86
C GLN A 172 -3.78 7.22 36.49
N TYR A 173 -3.70 8.16 35.54
CA TYR A 173 -2.45 8.80 35.17
C TYR A 173 -1.72 9.29 36.44
N PRO A 174 -0.41 9.05 36.60
CA PRO A 174 0.53 8.61 35.56
C PRO A 174 0.82 7.09 35.50
N TRP A 175 0.06 6.21 36.18
CA TRP A 175 0.41 4.78 36.26
C TRP A 175 0.58 4.11 34.87
N PRO A 176 1.63 3.29 34.66
CA PRO A 176 2.60 2.77 35.64
C PRO A 176 3.82 3.67 35.87
N LEU A 177 3.87 4.86 35.26
CA LEU A 177 4.89 5.84 35.57
C LEU A 177 4.69 6.37 36.99
N THR A 178 5.78 6.79 37.64
CA THR A 178 5.75 7.35 38.99
C THR A 178 5.68 8.88 39.01
N LYS A 179 5.90 9.52 37.86
CA LYS A 179 5.85 10.97 37.63
C LYS A 179 5.65 11.26 36.16
N ASP A 180 5.27 12.51 35.86
CA ASP A 180 5.11 12.99 34.50
C ASP A 180 6.44 12.90 33.73
N PRO A 181 6.41 12.47 32.44
CA PRO A 181 7.59 12.44 31.62
C PRO A 181 8.09 13.87 31.32
N SER A 182 9.37 13.96 30.95
CA SER A 182 9.94 15.22 30.48
C SER A 182 9.35 15.63 29.12
N LYS A 183 9.52 16.90 28.71
CA LYS A 183 9.06 17.37 27.40
C LYS A 183 9.60 16.55 26.23
N SER A 184 10.84 16.07 26.29
CA SER A 184 11.45 15.21 25.25
C SER A 184 11.02 13.74 25.34
N GLN A 185 10.18 13.39 26.31
CA GLN A 185 9.66 12.04 26.54
C GLN A 185 8.13 12.05 26.63
N TRP A 186 7.49 13.10 26.12
CA TRP A 186 6.05 13.33 26.24
C TRP A 186 5.23 12.13 25.72
N PHE A 187 5.75 11.45 24.71
CA PHE A 187 5.17 10.25 24.12
C PHE A 187 4.95 9.09 25.09
N LEU A 188 5.70 9.04 26.22
CA LEU A 188 5.49 8.04 27.27
C LEU A 188 4.11 8.17 27.93
N THR A 189 3.41 9.30 27.75
CA THR A 189 2.02 9.46 28.19
C THR A 189 1.08 8.41 27.58
N TYR A 190 1.30 7.98 26.33
CA TYR A 190 0.54 6.91 25.69
C TYR A 190 0.76 5.53 26.34
N ALA A 191 1.86 5.35 27.07
CA ALA A 191 2.13 4.11 27.80
C ALA A 191 1.26 3.96 29.06
N THR A 192 0.63 5.02 29.53
CA THR A 192 -0.13 4.99 30.79
C THR A 192 -1.47 4.27 30.63
N TYR A 193 -1.93 3.63 31.71
CA TYR A 193 -3.20 2.89 31.68
C TYR A 193 -4.39 3.80 31.40
N GLU A 194 -4.43 4.99 32.01
CA GLU A 194 -5.54 5.91 31.77
C GLU A 194 -5.59 6.38 30.32
N SER A 195 -4.43 6.58 29.66
CA SER A 195 -4.39 6.90 28.23
C SER A 195 -4.95 5.73 27.39
N ALA A 196 -4.43 4.52 27.58
CA ALA A 196 -4.89 3.34 26.86
C ALA A 196 -6.39 3.06 27.08
N HIS A 197 -6.89 3.31 28.30
CA HIS A 197 -8.32 3.22 28.65
C HIS A 197 -9.18 4.25 27.92
N VAL A 198 -8.71 5.50 27.81
CA VAL A 198 -9.42 6.57 27.08
C VAL A 198 -9.54 6.24 25.60
N PHE A 199 -8.44 5.85 24.94
CA PHE A 199 -8.46 5.51 23.52
C PHE A 199 -9.31 4.27 23.22
N GLU A 200 -9.25 3.23 24.07
CA GLU A 200 -10.18 2.09 23.99
C GLU A 200 -11.65 2.55 24.08
N SER A 201 -11.94 3.48 25.00
CA SER A 201 -13.29 4.00 25.19
C SER A 201 -13.78 4.75 23.96
N ILE A 202 -12.90 5.50 23.30
CA ILE A 202 -13.17 6.14 22.00
C ILE A 202 -13.45 5.07 20.96
N TYR A 203 -12.57 4.10 20.74
CA TYR A 203 -12.73 3.10 19.67
C TYR A 203 -13.94 2.17 19.87
N LYS A 204 -14.38 1.94 21.10
CA LYS A 204 -15.55 1.12 21.43
C LYS A 204 -16.85 1.90 21.62
N ASN A 205 -16.86 3.20 21.34
CA ASN A 205 -18.03 4.06 21.53
C ASN A 205 -18.63 3.98 22.95
N VAL A 206 -17.77 3.88 23.97
CA VAL A 206 -18.23 3.82 25.37
C VAL A 206 -19.01 5.10 25.67
N SER A 207 -20.15 4.99 26.35
CA SER A 207 -21.00 6.14 26.70
C SER A 207 -21.44 7.02 25.51
N GLY A 208 -21.43 6.50 24.27
CA GLY A 208 -21.82 7.25 23.09
C GLY A 208 -20.80 8.32 22.65
N ILE A 209 -19.52 8.16 23.00
CA ILE A 209 -18.43 9.10 22.67
C ILE A 209 -18.38 9.47 21.18
N TRP A 210 -18.71 8.54 20.28
CA TRP A 210 -18.72 8.78 18.85
C TRP A 210 -19.64 9.94 18.44
N ASN A 211 -20.73 10.19 19.17
CA ASN A 211 -21.65 11.29 18.87
C ASN A 211 -20.99 12.68 19.00
N TYR A 212 -19.99 12.83 19.89
CA TYR A 212 -19.27 14.10 20.04
C TYR A 212 -18.28 14.31 18.90
N PHE A 213 -17.60 13.25 18.44
CA PHE A 213 -16.78 13.32 17.22
C PHE A 213 -17.64 13.57 15.98
N ALA A 214 -18.84 12.97 15.91
CA ALA A 214 -19.81 13.23 14.86
C ALA A 214 -20.19 14.72 14.84
N GLU A 215 -20.49 15.31 15.99
CA GLU A 215 -20.80 16.75 16.09
C GLU A 215 -19.63 17.62 15.62
N TYR A 216 -18.40 17.35 16.09
CA TYR A 216 -17.19 18.04 15.65
C TYR A 216 -17.05 18.02 14.11
N TRP A 217 -17.15 16.83 13.52
CA TRP A 217 -17.01 16.67 12.08
C TRP A 217 -18.18 17.28 11.31
N MET A 218 -19.43 17.17 11.78
CA MET A 218 -20.60 17.80 11.15
C MET A 218 -20.50 19.33 11.12
N ILE A 219 -20.01 19.96 12.20
CA ILE A 219 -19.78 21.41 12.22
C ILE A 219 -18.73 21.78 11.17
N THR A 220 -17.61 21.05 11.15
CA THR A 220 -16.49 21.23 10.21
C THR A 220 -16.94 21.14 8.76
N THR A 221 -17.59 20.04 8.40
CA THR A 221 -18.00 19.74 7.01
C THR A 221 -19.15 20.63 6.55
N SER A 222 -20.04 21.04 7.45
CA SER A 222 -21.10 22.01 7.12
C SER A 222 -20.52 23.38 6.76
N ARG A 223 -19.41 23.78 7.42
CA ARG A 223 -18.75 25.06 7.15
C ARG A 223 -17.87 25.00 5.90
N PHE A 224 -17.04 23.97 5.78
CA PHE A 224 -15.94 23.94 4.82
C PHE A 224 -16.15 23.00 3.63
N GLY A 225 -17.15 22.12 3.63
CA GLY A 225 -17.27 21.05 2.63
C GLY A 225 -17.44 21.53 1.18
N LYS A 226 -17.95 22.76 0.99
CA LYS A 226 -18.10 23.39 -0.32
C LYS A 226 -16.85 24.14 -0.82
N LYS A 227 -15.78 24.24 -0.02
CA LYS A 227 -14.54 24.95 -0.39
C LYS A 227 -13.67 24.05 -1.25
N ASP A 228 -13.45 24.40 -2.52
CA ASP A 228 -12.74 23.54 -3.49
C ASP A 228 -11.29 23.24 -3.11
N ASN A 229 -10.63 24.16 -2.40
CA ASN A 229 -9.25 24.00 -1.95
C ASN A 229 -9.11 23.24 -0.62
N VAL A 230 -10.21 22.81 0.01
CA VAL A 230 -10.14 21.80 1.08
C VAL A 230 -9.98 20.44 0.41
N LEU A 231 -8.75 19.92 0.45
CA LEU A 231 -8.35 18.65 -0.15
C LEU A 231 -8.97 17.47 0.59
N GLY A 232 -8.94 17.51 1.93
CA GLY A 232 -9.44 16.41 2.74
C GLY A 232 -9.51 16.68 4.24
N TYR A 233 -10.04 15.68 4.94
CA TYR A 233 -10.22 15.65 6.39
C TYR A 233 -9.36 14.53 6.98
N ASN A 234 -8.34 14.86 7.78
CA ASN A 234 -7.58 13.88 8.55
C ASN A 234 -8.31 13.58 9.85
N LEU A 235 -8.82 12.34 9.97
CA LEU A 235 -9.84 11.99 10.97
C LEU A 235 -9.34 12.09 12.40
N ILE A 236 -8.08 11.72 12.65
CA ILE A 236 -7.37 11.85 13.91
C ILE A 236 -5.88 11.63 13.66
N ASN A 237 -5.04 12.50 14.23
CA ASN A 237 -3.59 12.35 14.23
C ASN A 237 -3.14 11.18 15.13
N GLU A 238 -2.27 10.32 14.62
CA GLU A 238 -1.48 9.33 15.35
C GLU A 238 -2.27 8.53 16.40
N PRO A 239 -3.32 7.79 15.99
CA PRO A 239 -4.10 7.02 16.93
C PRO A 239 -3.24 5.94 17.61
N PRO A 240 -3.16 5.90 18.95
CA PRO A 240 -2.47 4.83 19.65
C PRO A 240 -3.30 3.53 19.67
N PRO A 241 -2.73 2.40 20.09
CA PRO A 241 -3.52 1.21 20.37
C PRO A 241 -4.48 1.45 21.54
N GLY A 242 -5.54 0.64 21.60
CA GLY A 242 -6.48 0.63 22.72
C GLY A 242 -5.88 0.08 24.02
N ASN A 243 -6.72 -0.39 24.95
CA ASN A 243 -6.32 -0.76 26.31
C ASN A 243 -5.57 -2.10 26.34
N PHE A 244 -4.27 -2.04 26.03
CA PHE A 244 -3.39 -3.20 25.99
C PHE A 244 -3.09 -3.83 27.36
N TYR A 245 -3.40 -3.15 28.47
CA TYR A 245 -3.32 -3.75 29.80
C TYR A 245 -4.42 -4.77 30.04
N LEU A 246 -5.62 -4.51 29.51
CA LEU A 246 -6.74 -5.45 29.57
C LEU A 246 -6.69 -6.49 28.45
N ASN A 247 -6.16 -6.11 27.28
CA ASN A 247 -5.99 -7.02 26.16
C ASN A 247 -4.66 -6.76 25.43
N PRO A 248 -3.57 -7.49 25.78
CA PRO A 248 -2.24 -7.29 25.18
C PRO A 248 -2.21 -7.43 23.65
N PHE A 249 -3.16 -8.17 23.06
CA PHE A 249 -3.24 -8.31 21.60
C PHE A 249 -3.59 -7.01 20.88
N LEU A 250 -4.08 -5.98 21.57
CA LEU A 250 -4.29 -4.66 20.98
C LEU A 250 -2.98 -3.95 20.58
N LEU A 251 -1.83 -4.41 21.07
CA LEU A 251 -0.53 -3.94 20.55
C LEU A 251 -0.25 -4.47 19.14
N LEU A 252 -0.91 -5.55 18.72
CA LEU A 252 -0.81 -6.02 17.34
C LEU A 252 -1.66 -5.10 16.44
N PRO A 253 -1.07 -4.48 15.41
CA PRO A 253 -1.80 -3.56 14.56
C PRO A 253 -3.07 -4.13 13.94
N ASN A 254 -3.11 -5.44 13.65
CA ASN A 254 -4.30 -6.11 13.14
C ASN A 254 -5.52 -5.85 14.05
N ASN A 255 -5.36 -6.03 15.36
CA ASN A 255 -6.44 -5.93 16.32
C ASN A 255 -6.83 -4.47 16.59
N ALA A 256 -5.86 -3.58 16.69
CA ALA A 256 -6.11 -2.15 16.88
C ALA A 256 -6.75 -1.52 15.63
N GLY A 257 -6.24 -1.85 14.44
CA GLY A 257 -6.76 -1.40 13.15
C GLY A 257 -8.21 -1.80 12.93
N HIS A 258 -8.62 -3.01 13.32
CA HIS A 258 -10.03 -3.40 13.28
C HIS A 258 -10.95 -2.48 14.10
N SER A 259 -10.51 -2.09 15.30
CA SER A 259 -11.28 -1.19 16.18
C SER A 259 -11.34 0.23 15.61
N LEU A 260 -10.21 0.73 15.11
CA LEU A 260 -10.12 2.02 14.42
C LEU A 260 -11.00 2.10 13.19
N LEU A 261 -11.01 1.04 12.37
CA LEU A 261 -11.80 1.01 11.14
C LEU A 261 -13.31 1.13 11.40
N SER A 262 -13.82 0.50 12.46
CA SER A 262 -15.23 0.67 12.85
C SER A 262 -15.55 2.10 13.28
N PHE A 263 -14.64 2.74 14.00
CA PHE A 263 -14.78 4.15 14.37
C PHE A 263 -14.76 5.05 13.13
N TYR A 264 -13.83 4.83 12.20
CA TYR A 264 -13.77 5.60 10.95
C TYR A 264 -14.97 5.37 10.05
N ASP A 265 -15.49 4.14 9.92
CA ASP A 265 -16.72 3.87 9.17
C ASP A 265 -17.89 4.71 9.72
N TYR A 266 -18.01 4.84 11.04
CA TYR A 266 -19.02 5.72 11.65
C TYR A 266 -18.78 7.20 11.31
N LEU A 267 -17.55 7.71 11.47
CA LEU A 267 -17.24 9.11 11.17
C LEU A 267 -17.48 9.46 9.70
N VAL A 268 -17.03 8.61 8.78
CA VAL A 268 -17.25 8.82 7.34
C VAL A 268 -18.74 8.84 7.03
N ASN A 269 -19.54 7.95 7.60
CA ASN A 269 -20.99 7.97 7.40
C ASN A 269 -21.64 9.29 7.85
N VAL A 270 -21.15 9.89 8.93
CA VAL A 270 -21.63 11.18 9.42
C VAL A 270 -21.14 12.34 8.54
N ILE A 271 -19.84 12.41 8.24
CA ILE A 271 -19.23 13.42 7.35
C ILE A 271 -19.98 13.48 6.02
N ARG A 272 -20.27 12.30 5.47
CA ARG A 272 -20.97 12.14 4.19
C ARG A 272 -22.41 12.61 4.23
N GLN A 273 -23.02 12.94 5.37
CA GLN A 273 -24.35 13.56 5.40
C GLN A 273 -24.32 15.00 4.86
N THR A 274 -23.23 15.73 5.11
CA THR A 274 -23.06 17.15 4.77
C THR A 274 -22.07 17.39 3.63
N ASP A 275 -21.09 16.50 3.43
CA ASP A 275 -20.08 16.61 2.38
C ASP A 275 -19.84 15.25 1.71
N LYS A 276 -20.27 15.14 0.45
CA LYS A 276 -20.26 13.89 -0.32
C LYS A 276 -18.92 13.55 -0.97
N ASN A 277 -18.01 14.52 -1.12
CA ASN A 277 -16.94 14.44 -2.11
C ASN A 277 -15.54 14.70 -1.57
N THR A 278 -15.37 15.54 -0.55
CA THR A 278 -14.03 15.85 -0.01
C THR A 278 -13.36 14.59 0.54
N LEU A 279 -12.05 14.44 0.30
CA LEU A 279 -11.30 13.22 0.63
C LEU A 279 -11.26 12.97 2.15
N ILE A 280 -11.26 11.69 2.54
CA ILE A 280 -11.01 11.25 3.92
C ILE A 280 -9.57 10.79 4.02
N PHE A 281 -8.80 11.45 4.88
CA PHE A 281 -7.48 11.01 5.29
C PHE A 281 -7.64 10.20 6.57
N TYR A 282 -7.23 8.93 6.53
CA TYR A 282 -7.33 8.03 7.67
C TYR A 282 -5.96 7.45 7.99
N GLU A 283 -5.59 7.51 9.27
CA GLU A 283 -4.35 6.96 9.78
C GLU A 283 -4.59 5.58 10.41
N SER A 284 -3.65 4.65 10.24
CA SER A 284 -3.63 3.44 11.08
C SER A 284 -3.13 3.76 12.47
N VAL A 285 -3.08 2.77 13.38
CA VAL A 285 -2.18 2.92 14.53
C VAL A 285 -0.78 3.31 14.02
N THR A 286 -0.15 4.31 14.64
CA THR A 286 1.02 5.02 14.06
C THR A 286 2.11 4.07 13.58
N TYR A 287 2.48 3.10 14.42
CA TYR A 287 3.53 2.13 14.09
C TYR A 287 3.10 1.03 13.11
N GLY A 288 1.81 0.94 12.76
CA GLY A 288 1.26 -0.10 11.87
C GLY A 288 1.86 -0.08 10.46
N ILE A 289 2.36 1.07 10.01
CA ILE A 289 3.03 1.21 8.71
C ILE A 289 4.35 0.42 8.62
N TYR A 290 4.95 0.08 9.77
CA TYR A 290 6.20 -0.71 9.84
C TYR A 290 5.97 -2.22 9.98
N PHE A 291 4.71 -2.67 9.99
CA PHE A 291 4.38 -4.09 10.10
C PHE A 291 4.06 -4.71 8.73
N PRO A 292 4.46 -5.97 8.50
CA PRO A 292 4.20 -6.66 7.23
C PRO A 292 2.75 -7.15 7.17
N PHE A 293 2.35 -7.60 5.98
CA PHE A 293 1.13 -8.38 5.82
C PHE A 293 1.23 -9.72 6.57
N VAL A 294 0.16 -10.10 7.27
CA VAL A 294 0.05 -11.38 7.98
C VAL A 294 -1.24 -12.06 7.55
N ASN A 295 -1.14 -13.27 6.99
CA ASN A 295 -2.29 -14.03 6.46
C ASN A 295 -3.18 -13.23 5.49
N GLY A 296 -2.56 -12.41 4.64
CA GLY A 296 -3.27 -11.55 3.67
C GLY A 296 -3.88 -10.29 4.27
N ILE A 297 -3.71 -10.03 5.56
CA ILE A 297 -4.17 -8.81 6.22
C ILE A 297 -3.03 -7.79 6.24
N PRO A 298 -3.28 -6.52 5.84
CA PRO A 298 -2.30 -5.45 5.96
C PRO A 298 -1.74 -5.29 7.37
N GLY A 299 -0.45 -4.97 7.48
CA GLY A 299 0.19 -4.72 8.76
C GLY A 299 -0.35 -3.52 9.53
N THR A 300 -1.21 -2.69 8.93
CA THR A 300 -1.98 -1.63 9.59
C THR A 300 -3.22 -2.14 10.32
N GLY A 301 -3.68 -3.37 10.03
CA GLY A 301 -4.99 -3.89 10.44
C GLY A 301 -6.19 -3.26 9.73
N ILE A 302 -5.97 -2.26 8.87
CA ILE A 302 -7.02 -1.62 8.08
C ILE A 302 -7.20 -2.41 6.77
N GLN A 303 -8.27 -3.19 6.70
CA GLN A 303 -8.52 -4.14 5.60
C GLN A 303 -9.23 -3.54 4.39
N ARG A 304 -9.76 -2.33 4.51
CA ARG A 304 -10.47 -1.58 3.45
C ARG A 304 -10.44 -0.10 3.78
N VAL A 305 -10.71 0.74 2.79
CA VAL A 305 -10.95 2.16 3.03
C VAL A 305 -12.21 2.36 3.90
N PRO A 306 -12.23 3.34 4.82
CA PRO A 306 -13.43 3.68 5.58
C PRO A 306 -14.61 4.10 4.70
N GLY A 307 -15.82 3.72 5.09
CA GLY A 307 -17.08 4.02 4.38
C GLY A 307 -17.37 3.11 3.19
N LEU A 308 -16.48 2.19 2.82
CA LEU A 308 -16.67 1.28 1.68
C LEU A 308 -17.92 0.39 1.81
N LEU A 309 -18.32 0.07 3.04
CA LEU A 309 -19.52 -0.74 3.29
C LEU A 309 -20.82 -0.02 2.93
N GLN A 310 -20.79 1.31 2.79
CA GLN A 310 -21.96 2.14 2.48
C GLN A 310 -21.87 2.81 1.10
N ASP A 311 -20.66 3.11 0.62
CA ASP A 311 -20.41 3.74 -0.69
C ASP A 311 -19.27 3.00 -1.40
N GLU A 312 -19.58 2.28 -2.48
CA GLU A 312 -18.57 1.59 -3.28
C GLU A 312 -17.54 2.56 -3.89
N THR A 313 -17.91 3.83 -4.07
CA THR A 313 -17.01 4.88 -4.55
C THR A 313 -16.11 5.45 -3.45
N ALA A 314 -16.17 4.95 -2.20
CA ALA A 314 -15.35 5.41 -1.09
C ALA A 314 -13.85 5.34 -1.38
N ARG A 315 -13.39 4.39 -2.20
CA ARG A 315 -11.99 4.29 -2.62
C ARG A 315 -11.54 5.52 -3.42
N LYS A 316 -12.43 6.12 -4.20
CA LYS A 316 -12.16 7.37 -4.93
C LYS A 316 -12.10 8.60 -4.02
N LYS A 317 -12.36 8.44 -2.73
CA LYS A 317 -12.53 9.51 -1.74
C LYS A 317 -11.80 9.25 -0.43
N SER A 318 -10.87 8.29 -0.40
CA SER A 318 -10.17 7.88 0.81
C SER A 318 -8.68 7.77 0.56
N VAL A 319 -7.89 8.22 1.53
CA VAL A 319 -6.44 8.34 1.46
C VAL A 319 -5.86 7.74 2.72
N LEU A 320 -4.98 6.74 2.56
CA LEU A 320 -4.12 6.28 3.63
C LEU A 320 -3.15 7.41 3.98
N SER A 321 -3.41 8.03 5.12
CA SER A 321 -2.55 9.02 5.76
C SER A 321 -1.55 8.26 6.62
N TYR A 322 -0.25 8.44 6.41
CA TYR A 322 0.77 7.74 7.21
C TYR A 322 1.98 8.63 7.46
N HIS A 323 2.69 8.33 8.54
CA HIS A 323 3.86 9.07 8.98
C HIS A 323 5.14 8.26 8.80
N TYR A 324 6.27 8.93 8.63
CA TYR A 324 7.58 8.32 8.66
C TYR A 324 8.55 9.12 9.52
N TYR A 325 9.10 8.47 10.54
CA TYR A 325 10.15 9.00 11.39
C TYR A 325 11.24 7.95 11.55
N CYS A 326 12.51 8.32 11.30
CA CYS A 326 13.58 7.42 11.66
C CYS A 326 13.88 7.53 13.16
N TRP A 327 13.36 6.59 13.95
CA TRP A 327 13.54 6.52 15.42
C TRP A 327 15.01 6.57 15.90
N LEU A 328 15.98 6.30 15.01
CA LEU A 328 17.41 6.35 15.33
C LEU A 328 17.97 7.78 15.41
N LEU A 329 17.22 8.74 14.88
CA LEU A 329 17.65 10.13 14.68
C LEU A 329 16.97 11.08 15.66
N GLU A 330 15.81 10.73 16.16
CA GLU A 330 14.97 11.58 17.01
C GLU A 330 15.60 11.96 18.36
N SER A 331 16.50 11.11 18.87
CA SER A 331 17.32 11.38 20.06
C SER A 331 18.69 12.00 19.76
N THR A 332 19.01 12.26 18.48
CA THR A 332 20.28 12.82 18.06
C THR A 332 20.16 14.34 17.89
N PRO A 333 21.03 15.16 18.49
CA PRO A 333 21.00 16.61 18.29
C PRO A 333 21.09 16.95 16.79
N SER A 334 20.22 17.85 16.32
CA SER A 334 20.12 18.22 14.90
C SER A 334 21.42 18.77 14.29
N THR A 335 22.31 19.31 15.13
CA THR A 335 23.61 19.88 14.76
C THR A 335 24.73 18.84 14.60
N GLU A 336 24.51 17.59 14.98
CA GLU A 336 25.51 16.53 14.82
C GLU A 336 25.54 15.98 13.39
N ASN A 337 26.68 15.42 12.98
CA ASN A 337 26.79 14.71 11.70
C ASN A 337 26.20 13.30 11.82
N MET A 338 25.36 12.93 10.85
CA MET A 338 24.74 11.61 10.82
C MET A 338 25.77 10.49 10.55
N PRO A 339 25.97 9.52 11.47
CA PRO A 339 26.86 8.39 11.23
C PRO A 339 26.42 7.56 10.02
N SER A 340 27.36 7.13 9.17
CA SER A 340 27.05 6.45 7.90
C SER A 340 26.19 5.19 8.04
N TRP A 341 26.33 4.46 9.15
CA TRP A 341 25.53 3.26 9.42
C TRP A 341 24.08 3.61 9.81
N LYS A 342 23.86 4.68 10.59
CA LYS A 342 22.50 5.19 10.90
C LYS A 342 21.81 5.62 9.61
N ARG A 343 22.55 6.37 8.78
CA ARG A 343 22.09 6.80 7.45
C ARG A 343 21.67 5.63 6.57
N TYR A 344 22.49 4.58 6.50
CA TYR A 344 22.15 3.41 5.72
C TYR A 344 20.86 2.73 6.23
N LEU A 345 20.69 2.58 7.54
CA LEU A 345 19.52 1.93 8.13
C LEU A 345 18.24 2.76 7.92
N CYS A 346 18.29 4.07 8.11
CA CYS A 346 17.16 4.96 7.81
C CYS A 346 16.84 4.98 6.30
N ASP A 347 17.80 5.38 5.47
CA ASP A 347 17.58 5.68 4.04
C ASP A 347 17.33 4.43 3.19
N LYS A 348 18.06 3.34 3.46
CA LYS A 348 18.07 2.16 2.56
C LYS A 348 17.16 1.05 3.03
N LEU A 349 16.87 0.95 4.33
CA LEU A 349 16.07 -0.13 4.89
C LEU A 349 14.70 0.37 5.35
N LEU A 350 14.65 1.20 6.39
CA LEU A 350 13.38 1.61 7.01
C LEU A 350 12.51 2.45 6.07
N LEU A 351 13.11 3.44 5.42
CA LEU A 351 12.41 4.33 4.49
C LEU A 351 11.84 3.55 3.29
N ASN A 352 12.66 2.74 2.63
CA ASN A 352 12.21 1.93 1.51
C ASN A 352 11.13 0.92 1.93
N TYR A 353 11.24 0.35 3.13
CA TYR A 353 10.22 -0.54 3.66
C TYR A 353 8.88 0.17 3.85
N ALA A 354 8.85 1.34 4.52
CA ALA A 354 7.64 2.10 4.77
C ALA A 354 6.90 2.46 3.48
N PHE A 355 7.60 3.01 2.48
CA PHE A 355 7.02 3.36 1.19
C PHE A 355 6.49 2.14 0.41
N ASN A 356 7.26 1.04 0.38
CA ASN A 356 6.81 -0.19 -0.27
C ASN A 356 5.59 -0.79 0.43
N ASN A 357 5.54 -0.69 1.76
CA ASN A 357 4.41 -1.19 2.54
C ASN A 357 3.17 -0.33 2.32
N ALA A 358 3.28 1.01 2.38
CA ALA A 358 2.19 1.94 2.07
C ALA A 358 1.57 1.66 0.69
N ARG A 359 2.42 1.47 -0.33
CA ARG A 359 1.99 1.08 -1.69
C ARG A 359 1.25 -0.26 -1.71
N SER A 360 1.79 -1.26 -1.01
CA SER A 360 1.18 -2.60 -0.95
C SER A 360 -0.17 -2.58 -0.24
N ILE A 361 -0.31 -1.78 0.82
CA ILE A 361 -1.55 -1.57 1.57
C ILE A 361 -2.60 -0.95 0.65
N VAL A 362 -2.31 0.16 -0.01
CA VAL A 362 -3.27 0.82 -0.90
C VAL A 362 -3.65 -0.05 -2.09
N LYS A 363 -2.71 -0.82 -2.66
CA LYS A 363 -3.01 -1.80 -3.70
C LYS A 363 -4.03 -2.86 -3.24
N TYR A 364 -4.02 -3.20 -1.95
CA TYR A 364 -4.96 -4.14 -1.36
C TYR A 364 -6.30 -3.49 -0.99
N THR A 365 -6.28 -2.33 -0.34
CA THR A 365 -7.49 -1.67 0.19
C THR A 365 -8.25 -0.84 -0.86
N GLY A 366 -7.57 -0.41 -1.93
CA GLY A 366 -7.95 0.75 -2.75
C GLY A 366 -7.63 2.07 -2.03
N GLY A 367 -7.95 3.20 -2.67
CA GLY A 367 -7.69 4.53 -2.12
C GLY A 367 -6.40 5.18 -2.62
N GLY A 368 -6.11 6.36 -2.08
CA GLY A 368 -4.85 7.07 -2.29
C GLY A 368 -3.90 6.86 -1.12
N ARG A 369 -2.68 7.39 -1.22
CA ARG A 369 -1.73 7.47 -0.10
C ARG A 369 -1.09 8.85 -0.05
N PHE A 370 -0.77 9.28 1.17
CA PHE A 370 -0.14 10.57 1.43
C PHE A 370 0.74 10.45 2.67
N LEU A 371 2.01 10.85 2.55
CA LEU A 371 2.94 10.95 3.68
C LEU A 371 2.67 12.26 4.44
N THR A 372 1.73 12.25 5.37
CA THR A 372 1.24 13.46 6.03
C THR A 372 2.20 14.04 7.06
N GLU A 373 3.20 13.26 7.47
CA GLU A 373 4.17 13.73 8.44
C GLU A 373 5.49 12.98 8.32
N PHE A 374 6.58 13.73 8.37
CA PHE A 374 7.92 13.18 8.49
C PHE A 374 8.91 14.26 8.95
N GLY A 375 9.92 13.81 9.69
CA GLY A 375 11.10 14.61 10.04
C GLY A 375 10.87 15.72 11.08
N LEU A 376 11.93 16.46 11.37
CA LEU A 376 11.92 17.75 12.07
C LEU A 376 12.45 18.84 11.13
N CYS A 377 11.99 18.74 9.88
CA CYS A 377 12.35 19.50 8.70
C CYS A 377 12.29 21.01 8.92
N LEU A 378 13.47 21.58 9.18
CA LEU A 378 13.67 23.01 9.36
C LEU A 378 14.70 23.47 8.31
N PRO A 379 14.38 24.50 7.50
CA PRO A 379 15.34 25.15 6.62
C PRO A 379 16.38 25.91 7.46
N ASP A 380 17.42 25.19 7.88
CA ASP A 380 18.48 25.68 8.78
C ASP A 380 19.73 26.20 8.05
N GLY A 381 19.76 26.09 6.71
CA GLY A 381 20.90 26.52 5.89
C GLY A 381 22.12 25.60 5.96
N ASN A 382 22.06 24.50 6.71
CA ASN A 382 23.15 23.55 6.87
C ASN A 382 22.87 22.26 6.08
N PRO A 383 23.53 22.03 4.91
CA PRO A 383 23.29 20.85 4.09
C PRO A 383 23.72 19.53 4.78
N ASP A 384 24.57 19.62 5.79
CA ASP A 384 25.13 18.47 6.50
C ASP A 384 24.41 18.16 7.83
N SER A 385 23.44 18.99 8.25
CA SER A 385 22.67 18.72 9.47
C SER A 385 21.86 17.44 9.31
N ILE A 386 21.68 16.70 10.42
CA ILE A 386 20.85 15.48 10.42
C ILE A 386 19.46 15.76 9.85
N ASN A 387 18.91 16.92 10.20
CA ASN A 387 17.62 17.39 9.73
C ASN A 387 17.57 17.48 8.20
N THR A 388 18.47 18.27 7.62
CA THR A 388 18.52 18.48 6.17
C THR A 388 18.83 17.17 5.43
N VAL A 389 19.71 16.33 5.96
CA VAL A 389 20.07 15.03 5.37
C VAL A 389 18.88 14.06 5.37
N GLU A 390 18.17 13.92 6.49
CA GLU A 390 16.99 13.06 6.60
C GLU A 390 15.87 13.56 5.69
N CYS A 391 15.51 14.84 5.78
CA CYS A 391 14.43 15.41 4.97
C CYS A 391 14.71 15.28 3.47
N ASN A 392 15.95 15.51 3.02
CA ASN A 392 16.34 15.27 1.63
C ASN A 392 16.21 13.80 1.24
N ALA A 393 16.57 12.86 2.11
CA ALA A 393 16.44 11.43 1.84
C ALA A 393 14.97 11.02 1.69
N VAL A 394 14.09 11.50 2.58
CA VAL A 394 12.64 11.23 2.56
C VAL A 394 11.99 11.87 1.33
N MET A 395 12.21 13.16 1.06
CA MET A 395 11.65 13.84 -0.12
C MET A 395 12.15 13.21 -1.43
N SER A 396 13.42 12.81 -1.50
CA SER A 396 13.94 12.09 -2.67
C SER A 396 13.34 10.69 -2.81
N ALA A 397 12.97 10.03 -1.71
CA ALA A 397 12.22 8.77 -1.75
C ALA A 397 10.77 9.00 -2.18
N ALA A 398 10.15 10.08 -1.74
CA ALA A 398 8.82 10.48 -2.20
C ALA A 398 8.78 10.71 -3.71
N ASP A 399 9.77 11.43 -4.26
CA ASP A 399 9.93 11.61 -5.72
C ASP A 399 9.98 10.24 -6.44
N ARG A 400 10.80 9.30 -5.95
CA ARG A 400 10.94 7.95 -6.55
C ARG A 400 9.65 7.12 -6.50
N ASN A 401 8.75 7.43 -5.56
CA ASN A 401 7.49 6.72 -5.35
C ASN A 401 6.26 7.47 -5.89
N PHE A 402 6.46 8.67 -6.45
CA PHE A 402 5.41 9.62 -6.80
C PHE A 402 4.43 9.82 -5.62
N GLU A 403 4.98 10.15 -4.47
CA GLU A 403 4.26 10.28 -3.20
C GLU A 403 4.07 11.75 -2.83
N SER A 404 2.83 12.14 -2.52
CA SER A 404 2.57 13.45 -1.93
C SER A 404 2.97 13.48 -0.46
N TRP A 405 3.43 14.63 0.04
CA TRP A 405 3.94 14.74 1.40
C TRP A 405 3.72 16.11 2.06
N THR A 406 3.69 16.12 3.39
CA THR A 406 3.77 17.32 4.24
C THR A 406 4.83 17.09 5.32
N TYR A 407 5.88 17.91 5.37
CA TYR A 407 6.92 17.74 6.39
C TYR A 407 6.52 18.34 7.74
N TRP A 408 7.16 17.86 8.81
CA TRP A 408 6.98 18.34 10.17
C TRP A 408 8.23 19.11 10.64
N ASP A 409 8.16 20.27 11.28
CA ASP A 409 6.98 21.12 11.56
C ASP A 409 7.15 22.54 10.99
N GLY A 410 6.04 23.28 10.92
CA GLY A 410 6.05 24.69 10.54
C GLY A 410 6.07 25.65 11.73
N ASN A 411 6.19 25.18 12.97
CA ASN A 411 5.97 26.01 14.16
C ASN A 411 7.00 27.12 14.31
N GLU A 412 8.24 26.84 13.94
CA GLU A 412 9.31 27.86 13.92
C GLU A 412 9.22 28.77 12.68
N LEU A 413 8.57 28.31 11.60
CA LEU A 413 8.51 29.00 10.31
C LEU A 413 7.33 29.97 10.21
N PHE A 414 6.13 29.56 10.62
CA PHE A 414 4.91 30.36 10.47
C PHE A 414 4.90 31.69 11.24
N PRO A 415 5.55 31.84 12.41
CA PRO A 415 5.72 33.15 13.04
C PRO A 415 6.50 34.14 12.17
N ASN A 416 7.45 33.67 11.36
CA ASN A 416 8.27 34.50 10.49
C ASN A 416 8.69 33.77 9.19
N LEU A 417 7.91 33.95 8.12
CA LEU A 417 8.14 33.35 6.79
C LEU A 417 9.26 34.03 5.98
N ILE A 418 10.26 34.62 6.63
CA ILE A 418 11.43 35.21 5.97
C ILE A 418 12.58 34.21 6.09
N VAL A 419 12.78 33.43 5.05
CA VAL A 419 13.84 32.42 4.96
C VAL A 419 14.67 32.71 3.72
N ASP A 420 15.99 32.69 3.85
CA ASP A 420 16.91 32.94 2.73
C ASP A 420 16.97 31.75 1.77
N ASN A 421 17.42 32.00 0.53
CA ASN A 421 17.43 30.98 -0.51
C ASN A 421 18.35 29.79 -0.20
N ILE A 422 19.40 29.96 0.60
CA ILE A 422 20.33 28.87 0.95
C ILE A 422 19.62 27.88 1.86
N SER A 423 18.92 28.39 2.87
CA SER A 423 18.11 27.62 3.81
C SER A 423 16.96 26.86 3.12
N LEU A 424 16.36 27.43 2.06
CA LEU A 424 15.28 26.80 1.31
C LEU A 424 15.73 25.77 0.26
N ARG A 425 17.03 25.65 -0.02
CA ARG A 425 17.55 24.81 -1.11
C ARG A 425 17.07 23.37 -1.03
N SER A 426 17.00 22.78 0.17
CA SER A 426 16.55 21.40 0.35
C SER A 426 15.03 21.22 0.22
N PHE A 427 14.27 22.25 0.59
CA PHE A 427 12.83 22.19 0.79
C PHE A 427 12.03 22.72 -0.41
N SER A 428 12.63 23.55 -1.27
CA SER A 428 12.01 24.05 -2.50
C SER A 428 12.52 23.30 -3.72
N ARG A 429 11.77 22.29 -4.15
CA ARG A 429 12.21 21.30 -5.17
C ARG A 429 11.44 21.49 -6.47
N THR A 430 12.08 21.25 -7.62
CA THR A 430 11.36 21.22 -8.91
C THR A 430 10.51 19.95 -9.01
N TYR A 431 9.20 20.09 -9.26
CA TYR A 431 8.28 18.94 -9.34
C TYR A 431 7.03 19.22 -10.18
N PRO A 432 6.39 18.20 -10.78
CA PRO A 432 5.14 18.37 -11.51
C PRO A 432 3.98 18.51 -10.53
N GLN A 433 3.33 19.68 -10.48
CA GLN A 433 2.12 19.90 -9.68
C GLN A 433 0.87 19.27 -10.32
N SER A 434 0.84 19.24 -11.65
CA SER A 434 -0.26 18.69 -12.45
C SER A 434 0.30 17.98 -13.69
N THR A 435 -0.19 16.77 -14.02
CA THR A 435 0.20 16.05 -15.24
C THR A 435 -1.01 15.42 -15.93
N ALA A 436 -1.18 15.64 -17.24
CA ALA A 436 -2.16 14.94 -18.08
C ALA A 436 -1.61 13.58 -18.54
N GLY A 437 -1.24 12.73 -17.58
CA GLY A 437 -0.55 11.49 -17.90
C GLY A 437 -0.12 10.71 -16.66
N GLN A 438 0.01 9.39 -16.83
CA GLN A 438 0.42 8.45 -15.79
C GLN A 438 1.92 8.57 -15.52
N PRO A 439 2.34 8.96 -14.30
CA PRO A 439 3.75 9.09 -13.94
C PRO A 439 4.50 7.76 -14.08
N VAL A 440 5.68 7.80 -14.69
CA VAL A 440 6.59 6.65 -14.82
C VAL A 440 7.81 6.82 -13.94
N LYS A 441 8.41 8.03 -13.95
CA LYS A 441 9.62 8.31 -13.19
C LYS A 441 9.75 9.79 -12.89
N LEU A 442 10.05 10.11 -11.64
CA LEU A 442 10.33 11.47 -11.17
C LEU A 442 11.67 11.47 -10.43
N ARG A 443 12.51 12.47 -10.69
CA ARG A 443 13.75 12.71 -9.97
C ARG A 443 14.08 14.20 -9.97
N PHE A 444 14.35 14.73 -8.79
CA PHE A 444 15.01 16.01 -8.62
C PHE A 444 16.33 15.84 -7.86
N ASP A 445 17.37 16.48 -8.35
CA ASP A 445 18.71 16.48 -7.77
C ASP A 445 18.97 17.85 -7.14
N VAL A 446 18.94 17.90 -5.81
CA VAL A 446 18.99 19.16 -5.05
C VAL A 446 20.34 19.89 -5.20
N ASP A 447 21.42 19.13 -5.37
CA ASP A 447 22.77 19.67 -5.46
C ASP A 447 23.00 20.30 -6.83
N SER A 448 22.66 19.58 -7.90
CA SER A 448 22.85 20.05 -9.27
C SER A 448 21.68 20.87 -9.82
N GLY A 449 20.51 20.86 -9.18
CA GLY A 449 19.27 21.45 -9.69
C GLY A 449 18.68 20.73 -10.91
N VAL A 450 19.19 19.56 -11.29
CA VAL A 450 18.71 18.82 -12.46
C VAL A 450 17.41 18.09 -12.12
N PHE A 451 16.37 18.37 -12.91
CA PHE A 451 15.06 17.73 -12.82
C PHE A 451 14.83 16.81 -14.02
N TYR A 452 14.26 15.64 -13.77
CA TYR A 452 13.81 14.69 -14.78
C TYR A 452 12.43 14.14 -14.42
N TYR A 453 11.52 14.16 -15.39
CA TYR A 453 10.19 13.58 -15.26
C TYR A 453 9.76 12.87 -16.54
N ALA A 454 9.21 11.68 -16.39
CA ALA A 454 8.67 10.88 -17.49
C ALA A 454 7.28 10.37 -17.13
N PHE A 455 6.36 10.42 -18.11
CA PHE A 455 4.97 9.99 -17.94
C PHE A 455 4.37 9.50 -19.26
N VAL A 456 3.35 8.65 -19.17
CA VAL A 456 2.55 8.20 -20.32
C VAL A 456 1.34 9.12 -20.46
N PRO A 457 1.14 9.81 -21.60
CA PRO A 457 0.00 10.72 -21.76
C PRO A 457 -1.34 9.97 -21.68
N THR A 458 -2.29 10.49 -20.91
CA THR A 458 -3.64 9.91 -20.83
C THR A 458 -4.50 10.31 -22.03
N GLN A 459 -4.32 11.53 -22.54
CA GLN A 459 -5.00 12.00 -23.73
C GLN A 459 -4.37 11.39 -24.99
N LYS A 460 -5.14 10.59 -25.73
CA LYS A 460 -4.69 9.93 -26.98
C LYS A 460 -5.20 10.56 -28.27
N TYR A 461 -6.15 11.49 -28.15
CA TYR A 461 -6.79 12.11 -29.31
C TYR A 461 -6.97 13.61 -29.09
N CYS A 462 -6.69 14.40 -30.13
CA CYS A 462 -7.04 15.80 -30.20
C CYS A 462 -7.71 16.14 -31.53
N THR A 463 -8.86 16.82 -31.47
CA THR A 463 -9.71 17.13 -32.62
C THR A 463 -9.33 18.42 -33.34
N ASN A 464 -8.74 19.39 -32.64
CA ASN A 464 -8.30 20.65 -33.22
C ASN A 464 -6.80 20.61 -33.50
N VAL A 465 -6.42 20.38 -34.77
CA VAL A 465 -5.01 20.20 -35.17
C VAL A 465 -4.13 21.43 -34.91
N ASP A 466 -4.70 22.63 -34.87
CA ASP A 466 -3.99 23.88 -34.61
C ASP A 466 -3.88 24.20 -33.11
N ALA A 467 -4.52 23.40 -32.25
CA ALA A 467 -4.44 23.57 -30.81
C ALA A 467 -3.20 22.90 -30.22
N ALA A 468 -2.84 23.33 -29.01
CA ALA A 468 -1.88 22.66 -28.16
C ALA A 468 -2.54 22.33 -26.82
N LEU A 469 -2.27 21.14 -26.31
CA LEU A 469 -2.79 20.66 -25.04
C LEU A 469 -1.76 20.86 -23.94
N LEU A 470 -2.20 21.39 -22.81
CA LEU A 470 -1.38 21.42 -21.60
C LEU A 470 -1.18 19.97 -21.12
N VAL A 471 0.07 19.56 -20.96
CA VAL A 471 0.42 18.19 -20.54
C VAL A 471 1.06 18.13 -19.15
N ALA A 472 1.72 19.20 -18.71
CA ALA A 472 2.26 19.29 -17.37
C ALA A 472 2.35 20.74 -16.88
N GLU A 473 2.13 20.92 -15.58
CA GLU A 473 2.44 22.14 -14.82
C GLU A 473 3.53 21.79 -13.83
N ILE A 474 4.69 22.41 -13.96
CA ILE A 474 5.89 22.08 -13.19
C ILE A 474 6.31 23.31 -12.38
N PHE A 475 6.42 23.16 -11.07
CA PHE A 475 7.03 24.17 -10.23
C PHE A 475 8.54 24.17 -10.42
N VAL A 476 9.12 25.35 -10.64
CA VAL A 476 10.53 25.60 -10.95
C VAL A 476 11.01 26.76 -10.06
N PRO A 477 11.74 26.47 -8.96
CA PRO A 477 12.22 27.49 -8.02
C PRO A 477 13.37 28.34 -8.60
N MET A 478 13.01 29.35 -9.40
CA MET A 478 13.93 30.14 -10.20
C MET A 478 15.00 30.85 -9.37
N SER A 479 14.63 31.44 -8.25
CA SER A 479 15.56 32.19 -7.38
C SER A 479 16.52 31.30 -6.58
N ILE A 480 16.21 30.00 -6.43
CA ILE A 480 16.92 29.07 -5.56
C ILE A 480 17.84 28.15 -6.37
N HIS A 481 17.28 27.44 -7.36
CA HIS A 481 18.03 26.45 -8.15
C HIS A 481 18.40 26.92 -9.56
N TYR A 482 17.74 27.95 -10.08
CA TYR A 482 17.91 28.41 -11.47
C TYR A 482 18.15 29.93 -11.61
N PRO A 483 19.04 30.55 -10.81
CA PRO A 483 19.20 32.02 -10.79
C PRO A 483 19.64 32.61 -12.13
N TYR A 484 20.20 31.79 -13.03
CA TYR A 484 20.64 32.17 -14.39
C TYR A 484 19.73 31.61 -15.50
N GLY A 485 18.54 31.16 -15.14
CA GLY A 485 17.59 30.54 -16.06
C GLY A 485 17.80 29.04 -16.26
N VAL A 486 16.98 28.48 -17.13
CA VAL A 486 16.86 27.04 -17.40
C VAL A 486 17.18 26.69 -18.85
N ARG A 487 17.69 25.49 -19.06
CA ARG A 487 17.65 24.76 -20.34
C ARG A 487 16.74 23.55 -20.18
N THR A 488 15.99 23.25 -21.23
CA THR A 488 15.08 22.10 -21.26
C THR A 488 15.49 21.11 -22.34
N ARG A 489 15.27 19.81 -22.08
CA ARG A 489 15.30 18.75 -23.08
C ARG A 489 13.97 18.01 -23.02
N PHE A 490 13.32 17.86 -24.16
CA PHE A 490 12.04 17.16 -24.28
C PHE A 490 12.16 15.94 -25.16
N VAL A 491 11.41 14.91 -24.82
CA VAL A 491 11.10 13.78 -25.69
C VAL A 491 9.58 13.60 -25.63
N PRO A 492 8.84 13.71 -26.74
CA PRO A 492 9.29 14.13 -28.08
C PRO A 492 9.76 15.61 -28.12
N GLU A 493 10.63 15.95 -29.08
CA GLU A 493 11.23 17.30 -29.19
C GLU A 493 10.22 18.41 -29.54
N GLN A 494 9.03 18.05 -30.02
CA GLN A 494 7.96 18.98 -30.39
C GLN A 494 7.20 19.52 -29.18
N LEU A 495 7.44 19.00 -27.97
CA LEU A 495 6.96 19.62 -26.74
C LEU A 495 7.60 21.01 -26.59
N TYR A 496 6.84 21.96 -26.10
CA TYR A 496 7.34 23.28 -25.79
C TYR A 496 6.73 23.78 -24.49
N TYR A 497 7.34 24.80 -23.89
CA TYR A 497 6.86 25.34 -22.63
C TYR A 497 6.64 26.84 -22.69
N LYS A 498 5.83 27.33 -21.76
CA LYS A 498 5.72 28.75 -21.42
C LYS A 498 6.04 28.93 -19.95
N MET A 499 6.87 29.93 -19.66
CA MET A 499 7.18 30.39 -18.32
C MET A 499 6.51 31.75 -18.12
N TYR A 500 5.84 31.95 -16.98
CA TYR A 500 5.37 33.27 -16.59
C TYR A 500 6.38 33.85 -15.61
N GLU A 501 7.42 34.49 -16.15
CA GLU A 501 8.60 34.99 -15.41
C GLU A 501 8.26 35.94 -14.25
N ASN A 502 7.07 36.53 -14.24
CA ASN A 502 6.76 37.64 -13.35
C ASN A 502 5.99 37.33 -12.07
N ASN A 503 5.59 36.08 -11.74
CA ASN A 503 4.97 35.87 -10.42
C ASN A 503 4.67 34.44 -9.94
N THR A 504 5.00 33.35 -10.63
CA THR A 504 4.47 32.02 -10.21
C THR A 504 5.47 30.88 -10.08
N ASN A 505 6.72 31.00 -10.54
CA ASN A 505 7.67 29.87 -10.55
C ASN A 505 7.06 28.61 -11.22
N LEU A 506 6.18 28.77 -12.21
CA LEU A 506 5.51 27.67 -12.90
C LEU A 506 5.90 27.63 -14.38
N MET A 507 6.28 26.43 -14.83
CA MET A 507 6.50 26.06 -16.22
C MET A 507 5.30 25.24 -16.72
N PHE A 508 4.65 25.75 -17.77
CA PHE A 508 3.51 25.09 -18.42
C PHE A 508 4.00 24.42 -19.69
N VAL A 509 3.93 23.10 -19.75
CA VAL A 509 4.42 22.29 -20.89
C VAL A 509 3.25 21.87 -21.76
N TYR A 510 3.39 22.09 -23.07
CA TYR A 510 2.36 21.86 -24.06
C TYR A 510 2.80 20.83 -25.10
N ALA A 511 1.85 19.99 -25.52
CA ALA A 511 1.98 19.09 -26.65
C ALA A 511 1.08 19.57 -27.81
N PRO A 512 1.62 19.76 -29.03
CA PRO A 512 0.81 20.02 -30.21
C PRO A 512 -0.21 18.91 -30.45
N CYS A 513 -1.42 19.23 -30.91
CA CYS A 513 -2.43 18.21 -31.18
C CYS A 513 -2.03 17.20 -32.27
N THR A 514 -1.21 17.63 -33.23
CA THR A 514 -0.59 16.74 -34.23
C THR A 514 0.29 15.67 -33.59
N LEU A 515 0.98 16.00 -32.50
CA LEU A 515 1.85 15.10 -31.74
C LEU A 515 1.02 14.08 -30.94
N ILE A 516 -0.08 14.49 -30.31
CA ILE A 516 -0.94 13.61 -29.52
C ILE A 516 -1.56 12.49 -30.36
N ASN A 517 -1.91 12.78 -31.62
CA ASN A 517 -2.54 11.82 -32.51
C ASN A 517 -1.58 10.73 -33.07
N THR A 518 -0.28 10.76 -32.76
CA THR A 518 0.70 9.77 -33.23
C THR A 518 0.93 8.60 -32.28
N ASN A 519 0.07 8.37 -31.29
CA ASN A 519 0.19 7.30 -30.27
C ASN A 519 1.53 7.34 -29.52
N ILE A 520 1.79 8.42 -28.79
CA ILE A 520 3.01 8.55 -27.98
C ILE A 520 2.96 7.62 -26.78
N GLU A 521 3.99 6.79 -26.65
CA GLU A 521 4.12 5.86 -25.53
C GLU A 521 4.73 6.52 -24.28
N LEU A 522 5.53 7.58 -24.45
CA LEU A 522 6.23 8.24 -23.35
C LEU A 522 6.54 9.71 -23.67
N MET A 523 6.33 10.58 -22.68
CA MET A 523 6.84 11.95 -22.66
C MET A 523 7.89 12.10 -21.56
N GLU A 524 9.01 12.73 -21.89
CA GLU A 524 10.12 13.00 -20.97
C GLU A 524 10.46 14.50 -20.98
N ILE A 525 10.64 15.04 -19.78
CA ILE A 525 10.97 16.44 -19.53
C ILE A 525 12.22 16.47 -18.65
N THR A 526 13.27 17.11 -19.13
CA THR A 526 14.47 17.41 -18.34
C THR A 526 14.65 18.92 -18.22
N ILE A 527 14.85 19.42 -17.01
CA ILE A 527 15.16 20.84 -16.75
C ILE A 527 16.54 20.90 -16.10
N ILE A 528 17.42 21.72 -16.66
CA ILE A 528 18.84 21.82 -16.30
C ILE A 528 19.16 23.29 -16.02
N PRO A 529 19.87 23.64 -14.95
CA PRO A 529 20.32 25.01 -14.75
C PRO A 529 21.25 25.50 -15.85
N ASN A 530 21.14 26.78 -16.20
CA ASN A 530 22.18 27.44 -16.98
C ASN A 530 23.43 27.62 -16.12
N GLN A 531 24.59 27.26 -16.67
CA GLN A 531 25.87 27.54 -16.02
C GLN A 531 26.19 29.03 -16.13
N THR A 532 26.78 29.59 -15.08
CA THR A 532 27.44 30.91 -15.14
C THR A 532 28.46 30.91 -16.28
N GLN A 533 28.53 32.00 -17.06
CA GLN A 533 29.67 32.30 -17.94
C GLN A 533 30.95 32.61 -17.15
N TYR A 534 31.33 31.77 -16.19
CA TYR A 534 32.66 31.79 -15.59
C TYR A 534 33.41 30.55 -16.07
N LYS A 535 34.37 30.79 -16.97
CA LYS A 535 35.40 29.84 -17.37
C LYS A 535 36.06 29.28 -16.12
N HIS A 536 35.88 27.99 -15.85
CA HIS A 536 36.99 27.13 -15.53
C HIS A 536 36.73 25.75 -16.13
N SER A 537 37.71 25.30 -16.90
CA SER A 537 37.82 23.97 -17.48
C SER A 537 37.76 22.92 -16.39
N ASP A 538 36.78 22.02 -16.47
CA ASP A 538 37.00 20.60 -16.19
C ASP A 538 35.90 19.80 -16.91
N ASN A 539 36.30 19.23 -18.06
CA ASN A 539 35.50 18.26 -18.80
C ASN A 539 35.48 16.96 -17.99
N ASN A 540 34.32 16.61 -17.40
CA ASN A 540 33.92 15.21 -17.20
C ASN A 540 32.44 15.11 -16.79
N TYR A 541 31.53 15.21 -17.76
CA TYR A 541 30.19 14.64 -17.65
C TYR A 541 29.80 14.04 -19.00
N SER A 542 30.23 12.81 -19.24
CA SER A 542 29.81 12.03 -20.41
C SER A 542 29.55 10.58 -20.03
N HIS A 543 28.57 10.31 -19.16
CA HIS A 543 27.95 8.99 -19.07
C HIS A 543 26.50 9.10 -18.56
N LEU A 544 25.55 9.21 -19.49
CA LEU A 544 24.15 8.83 -19.31
C LEU A 544 23.86 7.73 -20.35
N PRO A 545 23.44 6.51 -19.96
CA PRO A 545 23.16 5.45 -20.91
C PRO A 545 21.79 5.68 -21.58
N THR A 546 21.81 5.87 -22.90
CA THR A 546 20.64 5.81 -23.77
C THR A 546 20.34 4.36 -24.15
N TYR A 547 19.17 3.84 -23.77
CA TYR A 547 18.66 2.58 -24.29
C TYR A 547 17.72 2.86 -25.46
N SER A 548 18.13 2.52 -26.69
CA SER A 548 17.22 2.39 -27.83
C SER A 548 17.35 0.98 -28.40
N LYS A 549 16.27 0.18 -28.36
CA LYS A 549 16.19 -1.09 -29.10
C LYS A 549 15.56 -0.82 -30.47
N SER A 550 16.32 -1.08 -31.52
CA SER A 550 15.88 -1.05 -32.92
C SER A 550 15.21 -2.37 -33.30
N VAL A 551 14.01 -2.29 -33.91
CA VAL A 551 13.32 -3.39 -34.59
C VAL A 551 13.61 -3.28 -36.09
N SER A 552 14.16 -4.33 -36.70
CA SER A 552 14.42 -4.40 -38.15
C SER A 552 13.23 -5.00 -38.90
N ILE A 553 12.72 -4.26 -39.89
CA ILE A 553 11.76 -4.74 -40.91
C ILE A 553 12.53 -5.04 -42.19
N LEU A 554 12.32 -6.23 -42.77
CA LEU A 554 12.80 -6.62 -44.09
C LEU A 554 11.60 -6.77 -45.04
N SER A 555 11.74 -6.15 -46.22
CA SER A 555 10.85 -6.26 -47.38
C SER A 555 11.73 -6.61 -48.58
N THR A 556 11.32 -7.57 -49.41
CA THR A 556 11.29 -7.42 -50.89
C THR A 556 10.52 -8.54 -51.61
N ARG A 557 9.84 -8.13 -52.69
CA ARG A 557 9.01 -8.81 -53.71
C ARG A 557 9.75 -9.90 -54.52
N SER A 558 9.14 -11.06 -54.85
CA SER A 558 8.31 -11.43 -56.03
C SER A 558 9.00 -11.48 -57.42
N SER A 559 9.04 -12.65 -58.10
CA SER A 559 8.13 -13.02 -59.20
C SER A 559 8.52 -14.29 -60.01
N LYS A 560 7.55 -15.21 -60.15
CA LYS A 560 7.16 -16.08 -61.30
C LYS A 560 8.20 -16.76 -62.22
N GLN A 561 8.17 -18.10 -62.23
CA GLN A 561 8.17 -18.88 -63.48
C GLN A 561 7.58 -20.30 -63.30
N HIS A 562 6.81 -20.73 -64.32
CA HIS A 562 6.34 -22.08 -64.64
C HIS A 562 5.06 -22.66 -64.00
N LYS A 563 3.97 -22.13 -64.57
CA LYS A 563 2.60 -22.64 -64.64
C LYS A 563 2.50 -23.86 -65.58
N LEU A 564 3.03 -25.01 -65.19
CA LEU A 564 2.68 -26.32 -65.79
C LEU A 564 2.76 -27.50 -64.80
N LEU A 565 2.88 -27.22 -63.49
CA LEU A 565 2.80 -28.20 -62.41
C LEU A 565 1.45 -28.16 -61.65
N GLY A 566 0.59 -27.18 -61.96
CA GLY A 566 -0.59 -26.84 -61.15
C GLY A 566 -1.72 -27.86 -61.21
N ASP A 567 -1.97 -28.47 -62.35
CA ASP A 567 -3.20 -29.27 -62.52
C ASP A 567 -3.01 -30.75 -62.13
N PHE A 568 -1.77 -31.25 -62.09
CA PHE A 568 -1.45 -32.56 -61.50
C PHE A 568 -1.26 -32.45 -59.97
N MET A 569 -0.76 -31.30 -59.50
CA MET A 569 -0.63 -31.04 -58.07
C MET A 569 -1.98 -30.79 -57.40
N ASN A 570 -3.01 -30.26 -58.06
CA ASN A 570 -4.30 -30.03 -57.38
C ASN A 570 -5.08 -31.32 -57.09
N VAL A 571 -4.97 -32.35 -57.94
CA VAL A 571 -5.60 -33.67 -57.67
C VAL A 571 -4.79 -34.45 -56.64
N LEU A 572 -3.45 -34.36 -56.69
CA LEU A 572 -2.57 -34.96 -55.70
C LEU A 572 -2.66 -34.23 -54.34
N ILE A 573 -2.85 -32.91 -54.33
CA ILE A 573 -3.03 -32.10 -53.12
C ILE A 573 -4.43 -32.27 -52.56
N ASP A 574 -5.51 -32.43 -53.33
CA ASP A 574 -6.82 -32.72 -52.72
C ASP A 574 -6.89 -34.16 -52.18
N ALA A 575 -6.22 -35.12 -52.84
CA ALA A 575 -6.07 -36.49 -52.34
C ALA A 575 -5.13 -36.57 -51.12
N LEU A 576 -3.99 -35.87 -51.14
CA LEU A 576 -3.06 -35.75 -50.01
C LEU A 576 -3.64 -34.87 -48.89
N LEU A 577 -4.52 -33.91 -49.19
CA LEU A 577 -5.21 -33.13 -48.16
C LEU A 577 -6.29 -34.01 -47.53
N ARG A 578 -7.11 -34.75 -48.29
CA ARG A 578 -8.09 -35.69 -47.72
C ARG A 578 -7.43 -36.85 -46.95
N LEU A 579 -6.31 -37.39 -47.44
CA LEU A 579 -5.48 -38.35 -46.70
C LEU A 579 -4.75 -37.69 -45.51
N SER A 580 -4.35 -36.42 -45.61
CA SER A 580 -3.79 -35.68 -44.47
C SER A 580 -4.87 -35.33 -43.46
N TRP A 581 -6.13 -35.14 -43.84
CA TRP A 581 -7.21 -34.95 -42.88
C TRP A 581 -7.49 -36.26 -42.15
N ILE A 582 -7.36 -37.42 -42.81
CA ILE A 582 -7.43 -38.74 -42.16
C ILE A 582 -6.17 -39.03 -41.31
N MET A 583 -4.97 -38.64 -41.74
CA MET A 583 -3.70 -38.81 -41.02
C MET A 583 -3.41 -37.72 -39.96
N ILE A 584 -4.09 -36.58 -40.00
CA ILE A 584 -4.08 -35.53 -38.96
C ILE A 584 -5.18 -35.82 -37.92
N LEU A 585 -6.20 -36.62 -38.27
CA LEU A 585 -7.17 -37.15 -37.32
C LEU A 585 -6.75 -38.49 -36.69
N LEU A 586 -5.76 -39.20 -37.25
CA LEU A 586 -5.26 -40.47 -36.70
C LEU A 586 -4.29 -40.38 -35.51
N PRO A 587 -3.79 -39.21 -35.09
CA PRO A 587 -3.27 -39.00 -33.75
C PRO A 587 -4.19 -38.15 -32.86
N LYS A 588 -5.43 -37.81 -33.27
CA LYS A 588 -6.46 -37.40 -32.30
C LYS A 588 -7.04 -38.58 -31.51
N PHE A 589 -6.32 -39.71 -31.53
CA PHE A 589 -6.40 -40.80 -30.57
C PHE A 589 -5.26 -40.78 -29.53
N PHE A 590 -4.53 -39.67 -29.40
CA PHE A 590 -3.73 -39.47 -28.20
C PHE A 590 -4.67 -39.23 -27.02
N HIS A 591 -5.02 -40.34 -26.35
CA HIS A 591 -5.13 -40.32 -24.91
C HIS A 591 -4.00 -39.42 -24.40
N SER A 592 -4.30 -38.38 -23.63
CA SER A 592 -3.27 -37.65 -22.92
C SER A 592 -2.63 -38.64 -21.97
N GLN A 593 -1.64 -39.39 -22.40
CA GLN A 593 -0.89 -40.26 -21.53
C GLN A 593 0.08 -39.34 -20.78
N ALA A 594 0.17 -39.50 -19.47
CA ALA A 594 1.16 -38.79 -18.66
C ALA A 594 2.53 -39.46 -18.89
N HIS A 595 3.11 -39.26 -20.08
CA HIS A 595 4.41 -39.83 -20.47
C HIS A 595 5.58 -38.89 -20.28
N ALA A 596 5.34 -37.72 -19.70
CA ALA A 596 6.34 -36.67 -19.66
C ALA A 596 6.48 -36.17 -18.23
N LYS A 597 7.69 -36.32 -17.70
CA LYS A 597 8.03 -35.82 -16.37
C LYS A 597 7.88 -34.31 -16.34
N VAL A 598 7.00 -33.83 -15.47
CA VAL A 598 6.76 -32.40 -15.27
C VAL A 598 7.87 -31.83 -14.39
N THR A 599 8.33 -30.65 -14.74
CA THR A 599 9.36 -29.90 -14.03
C THR A 599 8.79 -28.62 -13.43
N ILE A 600 9.53 -27.96 -12.55
CA ILE A 600 9.17 -26.64 -12.03
C ILE A 600 10.08 -25.64 -12.74
N ASP A 601 9.50 -24.61 -13.33
CA ASP A 601 10.25 -23.49 -13.88
C ASP A 601 10.80 -22.63 -12.75
N ASP A 602 12.12 -22.45 -12.71
CA ASP A 602 12.82 -21.81 -11.58
C ASP A 602 12.48 -20.32 -11.42
N ASP A 603 12.09 -19.63 -12.49
CA ASP A 603 11.79 -18.20 -12.48
C ASP A 603 10.35 -17.91 -12.04
N THR A 604 9.41 -18.74 -12.51
CA THR A 604 7.96 -18.51 -12.30
C THR A 604 7.35 -19.41 -11.23
N GLY A 605 7.99 -20.53 -10.90
CA GLY A 605 7.45 -21.57 -10.03
C GLY A 605 6.31 -22.38 -10.64
N TYR A 606 6.04 -22.25 -11.95
CA TYR A 606 5.00 -23.01 -12.62
C TYR A 606 5.43 -24.45 -12.90
N PHE A 607 4.48 -25.38 -12.88
CA PHE A 607 4.67 -26.73 -13.41
C PHE A 607 4.72 -26.67 -14.94
N VAL A 608 5.80 -27.16 -15.53
CA VAL A 608 6.04 -27.08 -16.98
C VAL A 608 6.37 -28.47 -17.51
N ASP A 609 5.71 -28.86 -18.59
CA ASP A 609 6.05 -30.11 -19.30
C ASP A 609 7.31 -29.95 -20.17
N PRO A 610 7.90 -31.06 -20.68
CA PRO A 610 9.10 -30.98 -21.52
C PRO A 610 8.93 -30.20 -22.83
N GLN A 611 7.71 -29.80 -23.20
CA GLN A 611 7.43 -28.97 -24.36
C GLN A 611 7.31 -27.47 -24.02
N GLY A 612 7.44 -27.11 -22.74
CA GLY A 612 7.35 -25.72 -22.27
C GLY A 612 5.93 -25.26 -21.94
N PHE A 613 4.93 -26.15 -21.91
CA PHE A 613 3.57 -25.77 -21.53
C PHE A 613 3.39 -25.79 -20.02
N ILE A 614 2.80 -24.70 -19.51
CA ILE A 614 2.33 -24.64 -18.12
C ILE A 614 1.21 -25.67 -17.92
N LYS A 615 1.37 -26.55 -16.94
CA LYS A 615 0.37 -27.52 -16.49
C LYS A 615 -0.36 -27.00 -15.26
N LEU A 616 -1.69 -27.02 -15.35
CA LEU A 616 -2.57 -26.81 -14.20
C LEU A 616 -3.11 -28.16 -13.74
N PHE A 617 -3.04 -28.42 -12.45
CA PHE A 617 -3.49 -29.66 -11.85
C PHE A 617 -4.82 -29.46 -11.11
N HIS A 618 -5.83 -30.25 -11.48
CA HIS A 618 -7.12 -30.35 -10.81
C HIS A 618 -7.24 -31.75 -10.23
N GLY A 619 -7.35 -31.83 -8.91
CA GLY A 619 -7.09 -33.08 -8.20
C GLY A 619 -8.13 -33.49 -7.18
N ILE A 620 -8.03 -34.75 -6.78
CA ILE A 620 -8.78 -35.33 -5.66
C ILE A 620 -7.85 -36.04 -4.68
N ASN A 621 -8.24 -36.08 -3.40
CA ASN A 621 -7.56 -36.87 -2.38
C ASN A 621 -8.15 -38.28 -2.35
N CYS A 622 -7.31 -39.30 -2.53
CA CYS A 622 -7.68 -40.71 -2.43
C CYS A 622 -6.97 -41.33 -1.24
N VAL A 623 -7.63 -41.28 -0.09
CA VAL A 623 -7.10 -41.72 1.21
C VAL A 623 -8.03 -42.79 1.80
N HIS A 624 -7.50 -44.01 2.04
CA HIS A 624 -8.22 -45.13 2.62
C HIS A 624 -7.48 -45.66 3.86
N LYS A 625 -7.87 -45.18 5.04
CA LYS A 625 -7.11 -45.33 6.30
C LYS A 625 -7.30 -46.66 7.03
N VAL A 626 -7.85 -47.67 6.35
CA VAL A 626 -8.10 -49.00 6.91
C VAL A 626 -7.69 -50.06 5.89
N ALA A 627 -7.35 -51.26 6.36
CA ALA A 627 -7.02 -52.37 5.48
C ALA A 627 -8.11 -52.56 4.41
N PRO A 628 -7.75 -52.63 3.12
CA PRO A 628 -6.40 -52.95 2.61
C PRO A 628 -5.49 -51.72 2.32
N PHE A 629 -5.85 -50.52 2.77
CA PHE A 629 -5.08 -49.26 2.64
C PHE A 629 -4.95 -48.71 1.21
N TYR A 630 -5.89 -49.06 0.35
CA TYR A 630 -6.10 -48.50 -0.98
C TYR A 630 -7.56 -48.75 -1.39
N PHE A 631 -8.09 -47.96 -2.32
CA PHE A 631 -9.42 -48.23 -2.88
C PHE A 631 -9.33 -49.33 -3.95
N PRO A 632 -9.99 -50.50 -3.80
CA PRO A 632 -9.92 -51.58 -4.79
C PRO A 632 -10.36 -51.15 -6.19
N LYS A 633 -11.26 -50.16 -6.28
CA LYS A 633 -11.74 -49.60 -7.55
C LYS A 633 -10.64 -48.93 -8.38
N LEU A 634 -9.52 -48.53 -7.78
CA LEU A 634 -8.37 -47.98 -8.49
C LEU A 634 -7.52 -49.05 -9.20
N LEU A 635 -7.78 -50.34 -8.96
CA LEU A 635 -7.18 -51.43 -9.75
C LEU A 635 -7.86 -51.59 -11.12
N ASP A 636 -9.07 -51.04 -11.29
CA ASP A 636 -9.73 -50.97 -12.58
C ASP A 636 -9.26 -49.70 -13.34
N PRO A 637 -8.54 -49.84 -14.48
CA PRO A 637 -8.12 -48.71 -15.28
C PRO A 637 -9.28 -47.82 -15.74
N HIS A 638 -10.51 -48.36 -15.88
CA HIS A 638 -11.67 -47.56 -16.29
C HIS A 638 -12.03 -46.45 -15.30
N SER A 639 -11.69 -46.61 -14.02
CA SER A 639 -11.92 -45.59 -12.99
C SER A 639 -11.21 -44.27 -13.30
N PHE A 640 -10.01 -44.33 -13.87
CA PHE A 640 -9.24 -43.12 -14.21
C PHE A 640 -9.75 -42.44 -15.48
N ARG A 641 -10.43 -43.17 -16.38
CA ARG A 641 -11.13 -42.58 -17.51
C ARG A 641 -12.20 -41.60 -17.04
N VAL A 642 -13.00 -42.01 -16.06
CA VAL A 642 -14.06 -41.17 -15.49
C VAL A 642 -13.47 -39.91 -14.86
N LEU A 643 -12.37 -40.05 -14.10
CA LEU A 643 -11.67 -38.91 -13.51
C LEU A 643 -11.16 -37.93 -14.57
N ARG A 644 -10.50 -38.45 -15.61
CA ARG A 644 -10.04 -37.65 -16.76
C ARG A 644 -11.21 -36.93 -17.45
N ASP A 645 -12.31 -37.62 -17.67
CA ASP A 645 -13.49 -37.06 -18.34
C ASP A 645 -14.17 -35.96 -17.49
N TRP A 646 -13.99 -36.01 -16.16
CA TRP A 646 -14.37 -34.92 -15.24
C TRP A 646 -13.35 -33.77 -15.18
N GLY A 647 -12.24 -33.87 -15.92
CA GLY A 647 -11.16 -32.89 -15.90
C GLY A 647 -10.20 -33.04 -14.71
N ILE A 648 -10.28 -34.14 -13.95
CA ILE A 648 -9.32 -34.48 -12.89
C ILE A 648 -8.07 -35.09 -13.53
N ASN A 649 -6.92 -34.49 -13.27
CA ASN A 649 -5.64 -34.89 -13.85
C ASN A 649 -4.54 -35.13 -12.80
N VAL A 650 -4.85 -35.04 -11.51
CA VAL A 650 -3.96 -35.48 -10.42
C VAL A 650 -4.73 -36.16 -9.29
N ILE A 651 -4.11 -37.15 -8.66
CA ILE A 651 -4.62 -37.78 -7.43
C ILE A 651 -3.54 -37.68 -6.37
N ARG A 652 -3.91 -37.21 -5.18
CA ARG A 652 -3.11 -37.37 -3.98
C ARG A 652 -3.46 -38.71 -3.35
N LEU A 653 -2.56 -39.69 -3.52
CA LEU A 653 -2.76 -41.09 -3.16
C LEU A 653 -2.09 -41.39 -1.82
N GLU A 654 -2.85 -41.86 -0.84
CA GLU A 654 -2.28 -42.36 0.42
C GLU A 654 -1.34 -43.54 0.17
N PHE A 655 -0.15 -43.49 0.78
CA PHE A 655 0.79 -44.59 0.82
C PHE A 655 1.07 -44.95 2.29
N ASN A 656 0.45 -46.02 2.76
CA ASN A 656 0.36 -46.31 4.19
C ASN A 656 1.60 -47.07 4.69
N TRP A 657 2.23 -46.57 5.75
CA TRP A 657 3.46 -47.16 6.30
C TRP A 657 3.20 -48.53 6.94
N ILE A 658 2.03 -48.75 7.53
CA ILE A 658 1.68 -50.05 8.14
C ILE A 658 1.55 -51.13 7.07
N ALA A 659 0.94 -50.79 5.94
CA ALA A 659 0.83 -51.69 4.80
C ALA A 659 2.20 -51.96 4.15
N LEU A 660 3.04 -50.93 4.05
CA LEU A 660 4.39 -51.07 3.51
C LEU A 660 5.31 -51.91 4.41
N LYS A 661 5.26 -51.68 5.72
CA LYS A 661 6.24 -52.18 6.68
C LYS A 661 5.57 -52.66 7.97
N PRO A 662 4.81 -53.77 7.94
CA PRO A 662 4.03 -54.25 9.08
C PRO A 662 4.91 -54.61 10.29
N GLN A 663 6.15 -55.06 10.04
CA GLN A 663 7.18 -55.33 11.05
C GLN A 663 8.47 -54.57 10.72
N GLU A 664 9.29 -54.25 11.73
CA GLU A 664 10.50 -53.42 11.57
C GLU A 664 11.52 -53.99 10.55
N ASN A 665 11.51 -55.28 10.24
CA ASN A 665 12.44 -55.88 9.28
C ASN A 665 11.73 -56.48 8.04
N GLU A 666 10.47 -56.14 7.80
CA GLU A 666 9.64 -56.74 6.75
C GLU A 666 9.04 -55.67 5.83
N ILE A 667 9.29 -55.79 4.51
CA ILE A 667 8.69 -54.94 3.48
C ILE A 667 7.63 -55.74 2.71
N SER A 668 6.40 -55.23 2.67
CA SER A 668 5.31 -55.82 1.91
C SER A 668 5.49 -55.58 0.41
N ARG A 669 5.94 -56.60 -0.31
CA ARG A 669 6.03 -56.56 -1.79
C ARG A 669 4.65 -56.50 -2.44
N GLU A 670 3.70 -57.24 -1.89
CA GLU A 670 2.32 -57.25 -2.37
C GLU A 670 1.70 -55.84 -2.37
N TYR A 671 1.87 -55.08 -1.27
CA TYR A 671 1.37 -53.71 -1.21
C TYR A 671 2.04 -52.81 -2.26
N LEU A 672 3.36 -52.94 -2.45
CA LEU A 672 4.08 -52.18 -3.48
C LEU A 672 3.58 -52.50 -4.89
N ASP A 673 3.31 -53.76 -5.20
CA ASP A 673 2.83 -54.20 -6.52
C ASP A 673 1.41 -53.67 -6.81
N ILE A 674 0.56 -53.67 -5.79
CA ILE A 674 -0.80 -53.10 -5.87
C ILE A 674 -0.74 -51.59 -6.14
N ILE A 675 0.07 -50.85 -5.38
CA ILE A 675 0.20 -49.40 -5.56
C ILE A 675 0.85 -49.08 -6.91
N GLU A 676 1.83 -49.87 -7.36
CA GLU A 676 2.39 -49.74 -8.71
C GLU A 676 1.31 -49.90 -9.78
N THR A 677 0.45 -50.90 -9.66
CA THR A 677 -0.66 -51.14 -10.59
C THR A 677 -1.62 -49.94 -10.63
N ILE A 678 -1.92 -49.33 -9.48
CA ILE A 678 -2.75 -48.12 -9.39
C ILE A 678 -2.07 -46.93 -10.10
N ILE A 679 -0.76 -46.72 -9.87
CA ILE A 679 0.02 -45.66 -10.53
C ILE A 679 0.05 -45.88 -12.04
N ASP A 680 0.26 -47.10 -12.51
CA ASP A 680 0.31 -47.43 -13.94
C ASP A 680 -1.05 -47.21 -14.60
N ASN A 681 -2.14 -47.65 -13.96
CA ASN A 681 -3.49 -47.41 -14.42
C ASN A 681 -3.82 -45.90 -14.52
N ALA A 682 -3.36 -45.08 -13.58
CA ALA A 682 -3.53 -43.63 -13.62
C ALA A 682 -2.80 -43.00 -14.83
N GLY A 683 -1.57 -43.46 -15.09
CA GLY A 683 -0.73 -42.98 -16.18
C GLY A 683 -1.34 -43.21 -17.56
N LEU A 684 -2.03 -44.34 -17.76
CA LEU A 684 -2.75 -44.67 -19.00
C LEU A 684 -3.78 -43.61 -19.41
N TYR A 685 -4.31 -42.84 -18.44
CA TYR A 685 -5.35 -41.83 -18.66
C TYR A 685 -4.88 -40.39 -18.41
N GLY A 686 -3.58 -40.17 -18.23
CA GLY A 686 -3.04 -38.83 -18.02
C GLY A 686 -3.23 -38.28 -16.62
N VAL A 687 -3.50 -39.15 -15.66
CA VAL A 687 -3.67 -38.77 -14.27
C VAL A 687 -2.34 -38.93 -13.55
N TYR A 688 -1.84 -37.84 -12.99
CA TYR A 688 -0.63 -37.81 -12.19
C TYR A 688 -0.91 -38.23 -10.75
N ILE A 689 0.11 -38.77 -10.07
CA ILE A 689 0.02 -39.21 -8.67
C ILE A 689 0.96 -38.37 -7.81
N ILE A 690 0.43 -37.82 -6.71
CA ILE A 690 1.21 -37.35 -5.57
C ILE A 690 1.14 -38.45 -4.52
N ILE A 691 2.27 -39.06 -4.18
CA ILE A 691 2.34 -40.11 -3.15
C ILE A 691 2.40 -39.44 -1.78
N ASP A 692 1.47 -39.79 -0.90
CA ASP A 692 1.21 -39.07 0.35
C ASP A 692 1.40 -39.97 1.58
N LEU A 693 2.35 -39.63 2.46
CA LEU A 693 2.37 -40.18 3.81
C LEU A 693 1.27 -39.49 4.63
N HIS A 694 0.06 -40.04 4.52
CA HIS A 694 -1.12 -39.46 5.15
C HIS A 694 -1.21 -39.84 6.64
N GLN A 695 -1.49 -38.87 7.49
CA GLN A 695 -1.70 -39.06 8.92
C GLN A 695 -2.75 -38.09 9.45
N ASP A 696 -3.60 -38.54 10.37
CA ASP A 696 -4.62 -37.76 11.10
C ASP A 696 -4.44 -37.99 12.61
N GLY A 697 -3.35 -37.47 13.19
CA GLY A 697 -2.96 -37.72 14.58
C GLY A 697 -2.01 -38.90 14.76
N LEU A 698 -1.41 -39.39 13.67
CA LEU A 698 -0.30 -40.36 13.58
C LEU A 698 -0.56 -41.81 14.02
N SER A 699 -1.16 -42.05 15.19
CA SER A 699 -1.31 -43.40 15.77
C SER A 699 -2.48 -43.51 16.75
N LYS A 700 -3.07 -44.70 16.88
CA LYS A 700 -4.03 -45.04 17.95
C LYS A 700 -3.50 -44.77 19.34
N ARG A 701 -2.18 -44.82 19.55
CA ARG A 701 -1.55 -44.41 20.82
C ARG A 701 -1.92 -42.96 21.22
N LEU A 702 -2.21 -42.11 20.24
CA LEU A 702 -2.58 -40.71 20.40
C LEU A 702 -4.09 -40.48 20.15
N GLY A 703 -4.90 -41.53 20.21
CA GLY A 703 -6.35 -41.45 19.97
C GLY A 703 -6.76 -41.31 18.51
N ALA A 704 -5.83 -41.53 17.58
CA ALA A 704 -6.01 -41.34 16.14
C ALA A 704 -6.13 -42.67 15.36
N ILE A 705 -6.27 -42.59 14.03
CA ILE A 705 -6.13 -43.76 13.15
C ILE A 705 -4.64 -44.04 12.95
N ASP A 706 -4.26 -45.33 12.92
CA ASP A 706 -2.86 -45.70 12.72
C ASP A 706 -2.38 -45.34 11.31
N ALA A 707 -1.41 -44.43 11.22
CA ALA A 707 -0.66 -44.11 10.00
C ALA A 707 0.76 -44.69 10.01
N VAL A 708 1.31 -44.94 11.20
CA VAL A 708 2.63 -45.54 11.42
C VAL A 708 2.54 -46.84 12.21
N PRO A 709 3.46 -47.81 12.02
CA PRO A 709 3.45 -49.06 12.76
C PRO A 709 3.71 -48.89 14.27
N ASN A 710 3.21 -49.82 15.10
CA ASN A 710 3.46 -49.81 16.55
C ASN A 710 4.96 -49.89 16.89
N TRP A 711 5.71 -50.72 16.16
CA TRP A 711 7.17 -50.85 16.37
C TRP A 711 7.92 -49.53 16.19
N PHE A 712 7.39 -48.61 15.37
CA PHE A 712 7.93 -47.27 15.20
C PHE A 712 7.60 -46.39 16.42
N MET A 713 6.35 -46.43 16.88
CA MET A 713 5.92 -45.68 18.08
C MET A 713 6.64 -46.13 19.35
N ASP A 714 7.09 -47.39 19.43
CA ASP A 714 7.85 -47.94 20.56
C ASP A 714 9.26 -47.32 20.69
N LYS A 715 9.80 -46.71 19.63
CA LYS A 715 11.08 -45.98 19.68
C LYS A 715 10.95 -44.62 20.40
N ILE A 716 9.72 -44.15 20.60
CA ILE A 716 9.41 -42.86 21.25
C ILE A 716 8.96 -43.09 22.68
N LYS A 717 9.83 -42.75 23.63
CA LYS A 717 9.55 -42.86 25.07
C LYS A 717 8.28 -42.09 25.44
N ARG A 718 7.40 -42.74 26.22
CA ARG A 718 6.19 -42.13 26.77
C ARG A 718 6.51 -40.98 27.75
N PRO A 719 5.72 -39.90 27.77
CA PRO A 719 5.79 -38.91 28.85
C PRO A 719 5.28 -39.53 30.18
N PRO A 720 5.50 -38.85 31.32
CA PRO A 720 4.93 -39.29 32.60
C PRO A 720 3.42 -39.54 32.50
N TYR A 721 2.91 -40.52 33.25
CA TYR A 721 1.52 -41.02 33.12
C TYR A 721 0.46 -39.90 33.12
N LEU A 722 0.62 -38.88 33.96
CA LEU A 722 -0.30 -37.75 34.06
C LEU A 722 -0.44 -36.93 32.75
N PHE A 723 0.58 -36.93 31.91
CA PHE A 723 0.63 -36.18 30.65
C PHE A 723 0.46 -37.08 29.41
N GLN A 724 0.14 -38.35 29.62
CA GLN A 724 -0.21 -39.24 28.52
C GLN A 724 -1.57 -38.84 27.95
N TYR A 725 -1.81 -39.21 26.70
CA TYR A 725 -3.08 -39.00 26.04
C TYR A 725 -4.23 -39.53 26.94
N PRO A 726 -5.35 -38.78 27.12
CA PRO A 726 -5.77 -37.62 26.34
C PRO A 726 -5.44 -36.24 26.96
N TRP A 727 -4.57 -36.14 27.98
CA TRP A 727 -4.30 -34.86 28.67
C TRP A 727 -3.91 -33.73 27.69
N PRO A 728 -4.45 -32.50 27.83
CA PRO A 728 -5.27 -31.98 28.94
C PRO A 728 -6.77 -32.23 28.81
N LEU A 729 -7.21 -33.00 27.81
CA LEU A 729 -8.61 -33.37 27.70
C LEU A 729 -8.97 -34.36 28.82
N THR A 730 -10.21 -34.25 29.31
CA THR A 730 -10.73 -35.12 30.37
C THR A 730 -11.30 -36.43 29.85
N LYS A 731 -11.45 -36.55 28.52
CA LYS A 731 -11.92 -37.75 27.80
C LYS A 731 -11.44 -37.71 26.35
N ASP A 732 -11.46 -38.87 25.70
CA ASP A 732 -11.11 -38.99 24.29
C ASP A 732 -12.06 -38.16 23.40
N PRO A 733 -11.55 -37.45 22.38
CA PRO A 733 -12.36 -36.76 21.39
C PRO A 733 -13.28 -37.72 20.64
N SER A 734 -14.46 -37.23 20.25
CA SER A 734 -15.34 -37.96 19.34
C SER A 734 -14.78 -37.98 17.92
N LYS A 735 -15.33 -38.84 17.04
CA LYS A 735 -14.93 -38.91 15.62
C LYS A 735 -15.01 -37.57 14.88
N SER A 736 -15.95 -36.70 15.22
CA SER A 736 -16.07 -35.36 14.61
C SER A 736 -15.09 -34.33 15.21
N GLN A 737 -14.43 -34.67 16.31
CA GLN A 737 -13.48 -33.82 17.02
C GLN A 737 -12.06 -34.41 17.00
N TRP A 738 -11.77 -35.33 16.08
CA TRP A 738 -10.50 -36.04 16.00
C TRP A 738 -9.28 -35.10 15.96
N PHE A 739 -9.42 -33.90 15.38
CA PHE A 739 -8.36 -32.89 15.33
C PHE A 739 -7.89 -32.42 16.71
N LEU A 740 -8.70 -32.58 17.77
CA LEU A 740 -8.29 -32.28 19.14
C LEU A 740 -7.20 -33.23 19.66
N THR A 741 -6.97 -34.37 19.01
CA THR A 741 -5.83 -35.26 19.35
C THR A 741 -4.50 -34.55 19.21
N TYR A 742 -4.35 -33.63 18.25
CA TYR A 742 -3.16 -32.78 18.09
C TYR A 742 -2.94 -31.80 19.25
N ALA A 743 -3.99 -31.47 19.99
CA ALA A 743 -3.88 -30.59 21.15
C ALA A 743 -3.37 -31.34 22.40
N THR A 744 -3.22 -32.67 22.39
CA THR A 744 -2.79 -33.43 23.57
C THR A 744 -1.28 -33.35 23.79
N TYR A 745 -0.85 -33.42 25.05
CA TYR A 745 0.58 -33.32 25.38
C TYR A 745 1.40 -34.48 24.81
N GLU A 746 0.88 -35.71 24.87
CA GLU A 746 1.59 -36.86 24.31
C GLU A 746 1.74 -36.76 22.79
N SER A 747 0.75 -36.20 22.09
CA SER A 747 0.87 -35.93 20.65
C SER A 747 1.97 -34.89 20.38
N ALA A 748 1.93 -33.75 21.09
CA ALA A 748 2.94 -32.71 20.96
C ALA A 748 4.36 -33.22 21.29
N HIS A 749 4.49 -34.09 22.29
CA HIS A 749 5.75 -34.78 22.65
C HIS A 749 6.26 -35.74 21.56
N VAL A 750 5.37 -36.49 20.93
CA VAL A 750 5.72 -37.40 19.83
C VAL A 750 6.22 -36.61 18.62
N PHE A 751 5.51 -35.56 18.21
CA PHE A 751 5.93 -34.73 17.06
C PHE A 751 7.24 -33.97 17.36
N GLU A 752 7.42 -33.45 18.58
CA GLU A 752 8.71 -32.89 19.01
C GLU A 752 9.85 -33.91 18.91
N SER A 753 9.59 -35.16 19.29
CA SER A 753 10.59 -36.25 19.23
C SER A 753 10.96 -36.57 17.78
N ILE A 754 9.99 -36.55 16.86
CA ILE A 754 10.22 -36.66 15.42
C ILE A 754 11.08 -35.49 14.94
N TYR A 755 10.73 -34.24 15.28
CA TYR A 755 11.47 -33.05 14.82
C TYR A 755 12.88 -32.95 15.40
N LYS A 756 13.12 -33.49 16.60
CA LYS A 756 14.44 -33.53 17.23
C LYS A 756 15.26 -34.78 16.90
N ASN A 757 14.76 -35.63 16.00
CA ASN A 757 15.40 -36.89 15.63
C ASN A 757 15.75 -37.77 16.86
N VAL A 758 14.88 -37.79 17.86
CA VAL A 758 15.08 -38.62 19.06
C VAL A 758 15.19 -40.08 18.64
N SER A 759 16.12 -40.83 19.25
CA SER A 759 16.34 -42.25 18.92
C SER A 759 16.63 -42.52 17.42
N GLY A 760 17.06 -41.52 16.64
CA GLY A 760 17.34 -41.69 15.21
C GLY A 760 16.09 -41.87 14.34
N ILE A 761 14.93 -41.35 14.77
CA ILE A 761 13.64 -41.46 14.07
C ILE A 761 13.71 -41.09 12.57
N TRP A 762 14.53 -40.11 12.17
CA TRP A 762 14.67 -39.71 10.77
C TRP A 762 15.19 -40.84 9.88
N ASN A 763 15.97 -41.78 10.42
CA ASN A 763 16.45 -42.93 9.64
C ASN A 763 15.29 -43.83 9.20
N TYR A 764 14.24 -43.94 10.01
CA TYR A 764 13.06 -44.72 9.67
C TYR A 764 12.20 -44.03 8.61
N PHE A 765 12.03 -42.70 8.70
CA PHE A 765 11.37 -41.92 7.63
C PHE A 765 12.17 -41.97 6.33
N ALA A 766 13.50 -41.87 6.42
CA ALA A 766 14.39 -42.00 5.28
C ALA A 766 14.27 -43.39 4.65
N GLU A 767 14.23 -44.46 5.45
CA GLU A 767 14.01 -45.83 4.96
C GLU A 767 12.67 -45.96 4.23
N TYR A 768 11.57 -45.46 4.82
CA TYR A 768 10.24 -45.45 4.20
C TYR A 768 10.26 -44.75 2.83
N TRP A 769 10.86 -43.55 2.75
CA TRP A 769 10.94 -42.80 1.50
C TRP A 769 11.91 -43.44 0.52
N MET A 770 13.03 -44.02 0.97
CA MET A 770 13.97 -44.75 0.11
C MET A 770 13.31 -45.94 -0.57
N ILE A 771 12.51 -46.73 0.16
CA ILE A 771 11.75 -47.85 -0.42
C ILE A 771 10.77 -47.32 -1.48
N THR A 772 10.03 -46.27 -1.14
CA THR A 772 9.06 -45.61 -2.03
C THR A 772 9.71 -45.10 -3.33
N THR A 773 10.77 -44.29 -3.21
CA THR A 773 11.44 -43.66 -4.36
C THR A 773 12.19 -44.68 -5.21
N SER A 774 12.73 -45.75 -4.59
CA SER A 774 13.37 -46.84 -5.34
C SER A 774 12.38 -47.59 -6.22
N ARG A 775 11.12 -47.74 -5.77
CA ARG A 775 10.06 -48.39 -6.54
C ARG A 775 9.46 -47.46 -7.61
N PHE A 776 9.13 -46.23 -7.24
CA PHE A 776 8.27 -45.36 -8.07
C PHE A 776 8.99 -44.18 -8.72
N GLY A 777 10.24 -43.86 -8.34
CA GLY A 777 10.92 -42.63 -8.77
C GLY A 777 11.22 -42.51 -10.27
N LYS A 778 11.10 -43.61 -11.02
CA LYS A 778 11.25 -43.64 -12.48
C LYS A 778 9.91 -43.55 -13.23
N LYS A 779 8.77 -43.50 -12.55
CA LYS A 779 7.44 -43.38 -13.18
C LYS A 779 7.20 -41.92 -13.55
N ASP A 780 6.94 -41.63 -14.82
CA ASP A 780 6.77 -40.26 -15.33
C ASP A 780 5.51 -39.56 -14.81
N ASN A 781 4.48 -40.34 -14.46
CA ASN A 781 3.23 -39.83 -13.90
C ASN A 781 3.23 -39.72 -12.37
N VAL A 782 4.35 -39.96 -11.70
CA VAL A 782 4.52 -39.59 -10.28
C VAL A 782 4.99 -38.14 -10.24
N LEU A 783 4.06 -37.23 -9.92
CA LEU A 783 4.29 -35.79 -9.90
C LEU A 783 5.15 -35.36 -8.71
N GLY A 784 5.01 -36.02 -7.57
CA GLY A 784 5.76 -35.67 -6.36
C GLY A 784 5.42 -36.54 -5.16
N TYR A 785 6.07 -36.23 -4.05
CA TYR A 785 5.93 -36.90 -2.78
C TYR A 785 5.53 -35.88 -1.72
N ASN A 786 4.41 -36.11 -1.05
CA ASN A 786 4.05 -35.34 0.13
C ASN A 786 4.62 -36.04 1.38
N LEU A 787 5.66 -35.44 1.94
CA LEU A 787 6.53 -36.08 2.93
C LEU A 787 5.80 -36.45 4.24
N ILE A 788 4.80 -35.67 4.62
CA ILE A 788 3.90 -35.94 5.74
C ILE A 788 2.66 -35.04 5.63
N ASN A 789 1.46 -35.60 5.79
CA ASN A 789 0.23 -34.80 5.86
C ASN A 789 0.19 -33.98 7.15
N GLU A 790 -0.11 -32.68 7.02
CA GLU A 790 -0.48 -31.79 8.15
C GLU A 790 0.35 -32.00 9.44
N PRO A 791 1.68 -31.90 9.37
CA PRO A 791 2.51 -32.07 10.57
C PRO A 791 2.19 -30.96 11.58
N PRO A 792 1.72 -31.29 12.80
CA PRO A 792 1.41 -30.30 13.83
C PRO A 792 2.69 -29.74 14.44
N PRO A 793 2.62 -28.62 15.17
CA PRO A 793 3.79 -28.11 15.90
C PRO A 793 4.30 -29.11 16.94
N GLY A 794 5.56 -28.96 17.32
CA GLY A 794 6.19 -29.77 18.37
C GLY A 794 5.59 -29.51 19.75
N ASN A 795 6.32 -29.77 20.82
CA ASN A 795 5.80 -29.74 22.19
C ASN A 795 5.57 -28.31 22.67
N PHE A 796 4.43 -27.73 22.26
CA PHE A 796 4.05 -26.37 22.57
C PHE A 796 3.68 -26.16 24.04
N TYR A 797 3.50 -27.22 24.82
CA TYR A 797 3.38 -27.13 26.27
C TYR A 797 4.72 -26.78 26.94
N LEU A 798 5.83 -27.22 26.35
CA LEU A 798 7.18 -26.85 26.80
C LEU A 798 7.68 -25.57 26.13
N ASN A 799 7.23 -25.30 24.90
CA ASN A 799 7.59 -24.11 24.15
C ASN A 799 6.38 -23.57 23.35
N PRO A 800 5.56 -22.69 23.93
CA PRO A 800 4.34 -22.20 23.28
C PRO A 800 4.60 -21.44 21.96
N PHE A 801 5.83 -20.97 21.75
CA PHE A 801 6.25 -20.33 20.50
C PHE A 801 6.32 -21.30 19.31
N LEU A 802 6.24 -22.61 19.53
CA LEU A 802 6.11 -23.59 18.46
C LEU A 802 4.78 -23.49 17.70
N LEU A 803 3.76 -22.85 18.28
CA LEU A 803 2.50 -22.51 17.59
C LEU A 803 2.68 -21.36 16.58
N LEU A 804 3.84 -20.70 16.57
CA LEU A 804 4.15 -19.59 15.66
C LEU A 804 5.00 -20.08 14.48
N PRO A 805 4.78 -19.59 13.25
CA PRO A 805 5.58 -19.95 12.07
C PRO A 805 7.08 -19.64 12.26
N SER A 806 7.97 -20.40 11.63
CA SER A 806 9.44 -20.29 11.81
C SER A 806 10.05 -18.91 11.52
N LYS A 807 9.41 -18.09 10.67
CA LYS A 807 9.77 -16.66 10.48
C LYS A 807 9.63 -15.82 11.77
N PHE A 808 8.84 -16.29 12.74
CA PHE A 808 8.74 -15.73 14.09
C PHE A 808 9.70 -16.39 15.10
N GLN A 809 10.29 -17.56 14.81
CA GLN A 809 11.22 -18.26 15.72
C GLN A 809 12.69 -17.79 15.55
N VAL A 810 13.13 -17.48 14.32
CA VAL A 810 14.45 -16.84 14.08
C VAL A 810 14.47 -15.41 14.63
N CYS A 811 13.29 -14.79 14.77
CA CYS A 811 13.13 -13.58 15.54
C CYS A 811 13.44 -13.75 17.03
N ASN A 812 13.74 -14.93 17.61
CA ASN A 812 13.74 -15.07 19.07
C ASN A 812 15.09 -14.95 19.81
N ILE A 813 16.25 -14.95 19.13
CA ILE A 813 17.39 -14.18 19.70
C ILE A 813 16.95 -12.72 19.78
N LEU A 814 16.28 -12.26 18.73
CA LEU A 814 15.70 -10.94 18.63
C LEU A 814 14.53 -10.70 19.58
N VAL A 815 13.77 -11.69 20.13
CA VAL A 815 12.57 -11.64 21.05
C VAL A 815 12.89 -11.86 22.52
N VAL A 816 13.96 -12.55 22.88
CA VAL A 816 14.53 -12.34 24.23
C VAL A 816 15.27 -11.00 24.26
N LEU A 817 15.91 -10.62 23.14
CA LEU A 817 16.22 -9.22 22.88
C LEU A 817 14.96 -8.40 22.69
N PHE A 818 13.81 -8.85 22.18
CA PHE A 818 12.60 -8.03 21.91
C PHE A 818 11.65 -8.04 23.08
N LEU A 819 11.98 -8.67 24.21
CA LEU A 819 11.32 -8.54 25.52
C LEU A 819 12.09 -7.54 26.39
N ASN A 820 13.44 -7.61 26.36
CA ASN A 820 14.27 -6.52 26.86
C ASN A 820 14.17 -5.27 25.98
N ILE A 821 14.09 -5.46 24.67
CA ILE A 821 13.67 -4.52 23.63
C ILE A 821 12.15 -4.57 23.45
N PHE A 822 11.31 -5.24 24.23
CA PHE A 822 9.85 -4.89 24.26
C PHE A 822 9.68 -3.80 25.29
N ILE A 823 10.55 -3.78 26.30
CA ILE A 823 10.67 -2.67 27.24
C ILE A 823 11.40 -1.52 26.53
N ILE A 824 12.47 -1.79 25.75
CA ILE A 824 13.11 -0.77 24.89
C ILE A 824 12.24 -0.43 23.67
N LEU A 825 11.44 -1.32 23.09
CA LEU A 825 10.43 -1.02 22.04
C LEU A 825 9.12 -0.54 22.59
N LEU A 826 8.73 -0.70 23.85
CA LEU A 826 7.69 0.17 24.41
C LEU A 826 8.31 1.57 24.48
N TYR A 827 9.55 1.69 24.95
CA TYR A 827 10.30 2.95 24.88
C TYR A 827 10.48 3.47 23.45
N SER A 828 10.60 2.62 22.42
CA SER A 828 10.85 2.95 21.00
C SER A 828 9.58 3.03 20.14
N LEU A 829 8.54 2.28 20.45
CA LEU A 829 7.16 2.37 19.92
C LEU A 829 6.55 3.66 20.44
N PHE A 830 6.80 3.99 21.71
CA PHE A 830 6.44 5.29 22.23
C PHE A 830 7.38 6.38 21.71
N HIS A 831 8.68 6.17 21.48
CA HIS A 831 9.53 7.18 20.82
C HIS A 831 9.17 7.47 19.36
N VAL A 832 8.33 6.65 18.69
CA VAL A 832 7.78 6.91 17.35
C VAL A 832 6.55 7.82 17.40
N PHE A 833 5.95 7.96 18.58
CA PHE A 833 5.05 9.06 18.92
C PHE A 833 5.90 10.15 19.58
#